data_AF-A0A2D1U1S5-F1
#
_entry.id   AF-A0A2D1U1S5-F1
#
_cell.length_a   1.000
_cell.length_b   1.000
_cell.length_c   1.000
_cell.angle_alpha   90.00
_cell.angle_beta   90.00
_cell.angle_gamma   90.00
#
_symmetry.space_group_name_H-M   'P 1'
#
loop_
_entity.id
_entity.type
_entity.pdbx_description
1 polymer ?
#
loop_
_entity_poly.entity_id
_entity_poly.type
_entity_poly.pdbx_seq_one_letter_code
_entity_poly.pdbx_strand_id
1 'polypeptide(L)'
;MNLGILAYGSLIDDPGNELKKMIVDRIPCVTPFNVEFGRISSTRDNAPTLIPVEKGGAAVNAVILVLNNDVNIDLAKSMLWRREIRSTDLARKYKEPKKPGPNTVVVKVLIEFHGVREVVYTSIASNIGNVHPNILAGHAVESILAEAGEDKKDGIRYLLKAKNNGIVTGVSAEYEAEILRQTNTRSLEEAIEQLDQLRPIHLERKLDLDEFELQVAELAELICNYGLKTTIQKTEFTGDDPRELAIKHRKVFMQCCHNGFKTAQSKIVALMLDLEDHQEQLEKELKSANVNKQRELVFRLRLKIKRVDFKEAVLRNLIDCIAWQLFKGQLYINRRLYQGVKGKKKLKNSNIESAINAAAKINSDPYDFALITDLSAFIQTADLIHIKESGEMLFVELKQGEKSRQILEVMNKLLDLNNSPEDVFKEVALDKHSLAQLDRNLAQYKQAAGVMEILSTDKGKDKQGRTVNIISPNEGTPRFTDQINGLEKQLEKRNFWAYDVVDDCLHLAMYKGIMRNGGPKMLEELAKKHNQQYIVCDYLSVLTSLHQPLFFLPVDKTLIFDILFGRVSFYMMLEIDKYLELFPEQGLKAEWMTTKETMKLNQAHKGSEMFTHKGRGLKVSREGAETVLTVGLGLVGKIFYEHILPAYTAYTFNYHLDNKLAHQATKSSDNGN
;
A
#
# COMPACT_ATOMS: atom_id res chain seq x y z
N MET A 1 -35.59 -50.79 -2.76
CA MET A 1 -35.25 -49.99 -3.95
C MET A 1 -33.94 -49.32 -3.57
N ASN A 2 -32.80 -49.76 -4.12
CA ASN A 2 -31.52 -49.29 -3.58
C ASN A 2 -31.16 -47.94 -4.21
N LEU A 3 -31.24 -46.89 -3.40
CA LEU A 3 -30.83 -45.52 -3.70
C LEU A 3 -29.54 -45.23 -2.93
N GLY A 4 -28.59 -44.56 -3.56
CA GLY A 4 -27.30 -44.24 -2.95
C GLY A 4 -26.83 -42.81 -3.18
N ILE A 5 -25.86 -42.37 -2.39
CA ILE A 5 -25.11 -41.13 -2.60
C ILE A 5 -23.65 -41.47 -2.88
N LEU A 6 -23.10 -41.04 -4.02
CA LEU A 6 -21.69 -41.20 -4.31
C LEU A 6 -20.87 -40.13 -3.56
N ALA A 7 -20.07 -40.57 -2.60
CA ALA A 7 -19.17 -39.74 -1.83
C ALA A 7 -17.72 -39.95 -2.29
N TYR A 8 -17.08 -38.90 -2.80
CA TYR A 8 -15.68 -38.89 -3.27
C TYR A 8 -14.87 -37.74 -2.63
N GLY A 9 -15.24 -37.37 -1.39
CA GLY A 9 -14.66 -36.25 -0.65
C GLY A 9 -15.15 -36.24 0.80
N SER A 10 -15.39 -35.06 1.38
CA SER A 10 -15.75 -34.95 2.82
C SER A 10 -17.02 -35.68 3.24
N LEU A 11 -17.91 -36.03 2.31
CA LEU A 11 -19.10 -36.84 2.59
C LEU A 11 -18.77 -38.25 3.07
N ILE A 12 -17.57 -38.78 2.75
CA ILE A 12 -17.14 -40.11 3.19
C ILE A 12 -17.05 -40.12 4.73
N ASP A 13 -16.31 -39.17 5.30
CA ASP A 13 -16.08 -39.06 6.74
C ASP A 13 -17.25 -38.40 7.48
N ASP A 14 -17.85 -37.37 6.87
CA ASP A 14 -18.92 -36.57 7.48
C ASP A 14 -20.09 -36.37 6.50
N PRO A 15 -21.04 -37.32 6.45
CA PRO A 15 -22.26 -37.17 5.66
C PRO A 15 -23.21 -36.09 6.23
N GLY A 16 -22.98 -35.58 7.44
CA GLY A 16 -23.87 -34.65 8.14
C GLY A 16 -25.08 -35.32 8.81
N ASN A 17 -25.71 -34.60 9.75
CA ASN A 17 -26.73 -35.15 10.65
C ASN A 17 -27.96 -35.72 9.95
N GLU A 18 -28.36 -35.13 8.83
CA GLU A 18 -29.53 -35.55 8.06
C GLU A 18 -29.27 -36.87 7.32
N LEU A 19 -28.23 -36.90 6.48
CA LEU A 19 -27.87 -38.09 5.70
C LEU A 19 -27.41 -39.25 6.60
N LYS A 20 -26.64 -38.96 7.65
CA LYS A 20 -26.08 -39.99 8.54
C LYS A 20 -27.13 -40.95 9.09
N LYS A 21 -28.35 -40.48 9.35
CA LYS A 21 -29.45 -41.28 9.90
C LYS A 21 -30.09 -42.21 8.86
N MET A 22 -29.92 -41.90 7.57
CA MET A 22 -30.55 -42.63 6.48
C MET A 22 -29.62 -43.66 5.84
N ILE A 23 -28.32 -43.63 6.16
CA ILE A 23 -27.32 -44.54 5.59
C ILE A 23 -27.44 -45.91 6.26
N VAL A 24 -27.66 -46.96 5.46
CA VAL A 24 -27.77 -48.35 5.90
C VAL A 24 -26.57 -49.20 5.50
N ASP A 25 -25.84 -48.82 4.46
CA ASP A 25 -24.66 -49.55 3.99
C ASP A 25 -23.67 -48.62 3.25
N ARG A 26 -22.44 -49.09 3.05
CA ARG A 26 -21.36 -48.37 2.37
C ARG A 26 -20.64 -49.29 1.39
N ILE A 27 -20.73 -48.98 0.09
CA ILE A 27 -20.13 -49.78 -0.97
C ILE A 27 -18.89 -49.04 -1.52
N PRO A 28 -17.66 -49.57 -1.33
CA PRO A 28 -16.46 -49.02 -1.97
C PRO A 28 -16.56 -49.12 -3.49
N CYS A 29 -16.13 -48.08 -4.20
CA CYS A 29 -16.18 -48.01 -5.66
C CYS A 29 -15.13 -47.02 -6.21
N VAL A 30 -15.09 -46.86 -7.52
CA VAL A 30 -14.29 -45.82 -8.21
C VAL A 30 -15.25 -44.88 -8.95
N THR A 31 -14.98 -43.57 -8.94
CA THR A 31 -15.83 -42.60 -9.65
C THR A 31 -15.88 -42.89 -11.15
N PRO A 32 -17.05 -42.75 -11.81
CA PRO A 32 -17.15 -42.94 -13.27
C PRO A 32 -16.67 -41.72 -14.07
N PHE A 33 -16.17 -40.69 -13.39
CA PHE A 33 -15.67 -39.44 -13.93
C PHE A 33 -14.38 -39.06 -13.21
N ASN A 34 -13.61 -38.15 -13.82
CA ASN A 34 -12.39 -37.64 -13.21
C ASN A 34 -12.72 -36.63 -12.11
N VAL A 35 -11.93 -36.66 -11.03
CA VAL A 35 -11.99 -35.76 -9.89
C VAL A 35 -10.64 -35.06 -9.74
N GLU A 36 -10.67 -33.79 -9.35
CA GLU A 36 -9.48 -33.00 -9.09
C GLU A 36 -9.72 -31.94 -7.99
N PHE A 37 -8.65 -31.44 -7.37
CA PHE A 37 -8.63 -30.24 -6.49
C PHE A 37 -8.86 -28.95 -7.30
N GLY A 38 -9.96 -28.89 -8.04
CA GLY A 38 -10.27 -27.84 -9.01
C GLY A 38 -11.06 -26.66 -8.43
N ARG A 39 -11.27 -26.58 -7.12
CA ARG A 39 -12.09 -25.52 -6.52
C ARG A 39 -11.51 -24.97 -5.22
N ILE A 40 -11.52 -23.65 -5.07
CA ILE A 40 -11.26 -22.90 -3.84
C ILE A 40 -12.59 -22.67 -3.10
N SER A 41 -12.65 -23.07 -1.83
CA SER A 41 -13.85 -22.93 -0.99
C SER A 41 -13.72 -21.74 -0.02
N SER A 42 -14.50 -20.68 -0.25
CA SER A 42 -14.58 -19.53 0.68
C SER A 42 -14.98 -19.91 2.10
N THR A 43 -15.89 -20.90 2.25
CA THR A 43 -16.35 -21.40 3.55
C THR A 43 -15.34 -22.27 4.31
N ARG A 44 -14.11 -22.34 3.81
CA ARG A 44 -12.95 -23.05 4.36
C ARG A 44 -11.70 -22.18 4.21
N ASP A 45 -11.84 -20.87 4.32
CA ASP A 45 -10.76 -19.89 4.13
C ASP A 45 -9.94 -20.14 2.87
N ASN A 46 -10.64 -20.33 1.75
CA ASN A 46 -10.05 -20.59 0.44
C ASN A 46 -9.26 -21.91 0.35
N ALA A 47 -9.55 -22.91 1.18
CA ALA A 47 -8.96 -24.23 1.02
C ALA A 47 -9.32 -24.88 -0.34
N PRO A 48 -8.39 -25.59 -0.99
CA PRO A 48 -8.69 -26.43 -2.15
C PRO A 48 -9.59 -27.62 -1.82
N THR A 49 -10.55 -27.91 -2.70
CA THR A 49 -11.56 -28.98 -2.54
C THR A 49 -11.74 -29.80 -3.81
N LEU A 50 -12.13 -31.07 -3.64
CA LEU A 50 -12.35 -32.01 -4.73
C LEU A 50 -13.66 -31.73 -5.47
N ILE A 51 -13.59 -31.72 -6.80
CA ILE A 51 -14.75 -31.59 -7.69
C ILE A 51 -14.61 -32.52 -8.91
N PRO A 52 -15.73 -32.91 -9.54
CA PRO A 52 -15.69 -33.55 -10.86
C PRO A 52 -15.13 -32.58 -11.92
N VAL A 53 -14.28 -33.07 -12.82
CA VAL A 53 -13.68 -32.30 -13.91
C VAL A 53 -13.83 -32.99 -15.26
N GLU A 54 -13.99 -32.20 -16.33
CA GLU A 54 -14.09 -32.71 -17.70
C GLU A 54 -12.72 -32.96 -18.36
N LYS A 55 -11.69 -32.22 -17.95
CA LYS A 55 -10.32 -32.31 -18.46
C LYS A 55 -9.34 -32.40 -17.30
N GLY A 56 -8.34 -33.27 -17.42
CA GLY A 56 -7.39 -33.57 -16.34
C GLY A 56 -8.02 -34.42 -15.23
N GLY A 57 -7.39 -34.43 -14.06
CA GLY A 57 -7.81 -35.25 -12.91
C GLY A 57 -7.64 -36.75 -13.12
N ALA A 58 -8.22 -37.53 -12.21
CA ALA A 58 -8.23 -39.00 -12.30
C ALA A 58 -9.56 -39.55 -11.78
N ALA A 59 -9.95 -40.76 -12.21
CA ALA A 59 -10.98 -41.51 -11.52
C ALA A 59 -10.44 -41.93 -10.14
N VAL A 60 -11.21 -41.68 -9.08
CA VAL A 60 -10.74 -41.82 -7.70
C VAL A 60 -11.57 -42.81 -6.90
N ASN A 61 -10.98 -43.35 -5.84
CA ASN A 61 -11.71 -44.13 -4.85
C ASN A 61 -12.86 -43.31 -4.25
N ALA A 62 -14.02 -43.93 -4.10
CA ALA A 62 -15.24 -43.34 -3.61
C ALA A 62 -16.06 -44.38 -2.83
N VAL A 63 -17.11 -43.91 -2.16
CA VAL A 63 -18.03 -44.77 -1.41
C VAL A 63 -19.46 -44.41 -1.80
N ILE A 64 -20.26 -45.41 -2.15
CA ILE A 64 -21.71 -45.24 -2.27
C ILE A 64 -22.30 -45.41 -0.87
N LEU A 65 -22.90 -44.34 -0.36
CA LEU A 65 -23.66 -44.33 0.88
C LEU A 65 -25.09 -44.80 0.55
N VAL A 66 -25.40 -46.07 0.82
CA VAL A 66 -26.70 -46.67 0.51
C VAL A 66 -27.72 -46.15 1.52
N LEU A 67 -28.85 -45.64 1.03
CA LEU A 67 -29.92 -45.09 1.85
C LEU A 67 -30.99 -46.14 2.15
N ASN A 68 -31.70 -45.98 3.27
CA ASN A 68 -32.85 -46.81 3.60
C ASN A 68 -33.98 -46.66 2.57
N ASN A 69 -34.91 -47.63 2.56
CA ASN A 69 -36.01 -47.68 1.58
C ASN A 69 -37.04 -46.55 1.76
N ASP A 70 -37.00 -45.82 2.86
CA ASP A 70 -37.93 -44.71 3.15
C ASP A 70 -37.53 -43.42 2.40
N VAL A 71 -36.32 -43.37 1.84
CA VAL A 71 -35.83 -42.22 1.07
C VAL A 71 -36.06 -42.43 -0.42
N ASN A 72 -36.82 -41.51 -1.03
CA ASN A 72 -36.95 -41.41 -2.49
C ASN A 72 -35.88 -40.48 -3.10
N ILE A 73 -35.74 -40.51 -4.43
CA ILE A 73 -34.72 -39.75 -5.15
C ILE A 73 -34.79 -38.23 -4.91
N ASP A 74 -35.98 -37.65 -4.84
CA ASP A 74 -36.16 -36.20 -4.65
C ASP A 74 -35.76 -35.76 -3.24
N LEU A 75 -36.05 -36.61 -2.25
CA LEU A 75 -35.61 -36.42 -0.88
C LEU A 75 -34.09 -36.55 -0.79
N ALA A 76 -33.48 -37.58 -1.39
CA ALA A 76 -32.03 -37.74 -1.42
C ALA A 76 -31.31 -36.55 -2.09
N LYS A 77 -31.83 -36.07 -3.23
CA LYS A 77 -31.33 -34.86 -3.90
C LYS A 77 -31.40 -33.64 -2.98
N SER A 78 -32.51 -33.48 -2.27
CA SER A 78 -32.70 -32.35 -1.35
C SER A 78 -31.79 -32.43 -0.13
N MET A 79 -31.63 -33.61 0.47
CA MET A 79 -30.72 -33.84 1.60
C MET A 79 -29.26 -33.56 1.21
N LEU A 80 -28.83 -34.10 0.06
CA LEU A 80 -27.48 -33.90 -0.47
C LEU A 80 -27.22 -32.42 -0.80
N TRP A 81 -28.16 -31.77 -1.47
CA TRP A 81 -28.02 -30.34 -1.79
C TRP A 81 -27.96 -29.47 -0.53
N ARG A 82 -28.84 -29.69 0.46
CA ARG A 82 -28.82 -28.98 1.74
C ARG A 82 -27.48 -29.17 2.46
N ARG A 83 -26.92 -30.38 2.40
CA ARG A 83 -25.60 -30.69 2.97
C ARG A 83 -24.49 -29.83 2.35
N GLU A 84 -24.46 -29.70 1.02
CA GLU A 84 -23.45 -28.90 0.32
C GLU A 84 -23.57 -27.41 0.58
N ILE A 85 -24.80 -26.88 0.69
CA ILE A 85 -25.03 -25.47 1.02
C ILE A 85 -25.07 -25.21 2.54
N ARG A 86 -24.80 -26.24 3.36
CA ARG A 86 -24.82 -26.21 4.83
C ARG A 86 -26.14 -25.68 5.43
N SER A 87 -27.28 -25.97 4.80
CA SER A 87 -28.59 -25.54 5.28
C SER A 87 -29.23 -26.57 6.19
N THR A 88 -29.71 -26.15 7.36
CA THR A 88 -30.48 -26.98 8.30
C THR A 88 -32.00 -26.87 8.11
N ASP A 89 -32.44 -25.98 7.22
CA ASP A 89 -33.85 -25.76 6.92
C ASP A 89 -34.40 -26.87 6.04
N LEU A 90 -35.14 -27.79 6.66
CA LEU A 90 -35.76 -28.94 6.00
C LEU A 90 -36.86 -28.55 5.00
N ALA A 91 -37.40 -27.32 5.08
CA ALA A 91 -38.40 -26.85 4.13
C ALA A 91 -37.82 -26.59 2.73
N ARG A 92 -36.50 -26.35 2.64
CA ARG A 92 -35.83 -26.09 1.35
C ARG A 92 -35.64 -27.38 0.57
N LYS A 93 -36.31 -27.47 -0.58
CA LYS A 93 -36.18 -28.59 -1.52
C LYS A 93 -35.23 -28.24 -2.67
N TYR A 94 -34.48 -29.23 -3.13
CA TYR A 94 -33.66 -29.05 -4.32
C TYR A 94 -34.55 -28.82 -5.55
N LYS A 95 -34.19 -27.83 -6.35
CA LYS A 95 -34.77 -27.60 -7.68
C LYS A 95 -33.62 -27.50 -8.67
N GLU A 96 -33.71 -28.26 -9.76
CA GLU A 96 -32.66 -28.29 -10.75
C GLU A 96 -32.53 -26.90 -11.43
N PRO A 97 -31.33 -26.29 -11.41
CA PRO A 97 -31.12 -24.96 -11.95
C PRO A 97 -31.15 -24.99 -13.48
N LYS A 98 -31.99 -24.14 -14.10
CA LYS A 98 -32.09 -24.03 -15.57
C LYS A 98 -30.80 -23.52 -16.24
N LYS A 99 -30.04 -22.68 -15.54
CA LYS A 99 -28.75 -22.13 -15.97
C LYS A 99 -27.81 -22.08 -14.75
N PRO A 100 -27.03 -23.15 -14.48
CA PRO A 100 -26.13 -23.16 -13.34
C PRO A 100 -25.00 -22.14 -13.55
N GLY A 101 -24.78 -21.30 -12.54
CA GLY A 101 -23.61 -20.42 -12.47
C GLY A 101 -22.39 -21.13 -11.86
N PRO A 102 -21.22 -20.46 -11.78
CA PRO A 102 -19.98 -21.06 -11.28
C PRO A 102 -20.02 -21.48 -9.80
N ASN A 103 -20.99 -20.98 -9.03
CA ASN A 103 -21.20 -21.30 -7.62
C ASN A 103 -22.46 -22.15 -7.38
N THR A 104 -23.13 -22.61 -8.44
CA THR A 104 -24.35 -23.38 -8.33
C THR A 104 -24.02 -24.86 -8.12
N VAL A 105 -24.44 -25.42 -6.99
CA VAL A 105 -24.39 -26.88 -6.74
C VAL A 105 -25.47 -27.57 -7.57
N VAL A 106 -25.06 -28.53 -8.38
CA VAL A 106 -25.94 -29.39 -9.17
C VAL A 106 -25.90 -30.80 -8.60
N VAL A 107 -27.05 -31.47 -8.52
CA VAL A 107 -27.12 -32.89 -8.11
C VAL A 107 -27.42 -33.73 -9.35
N LYS A 108 -26.47 -34.59 -9.71
CA LYS A 108 -26.55 -35.49 -10.87
C LYS A 108 -26.89 -36.91 -10.42
N VAL A 109 -27.34 -37.74 -11.36
CA VAL A 109 -27.81 -39.11 -11.09
C VAL A 109 -27.05 -40.08 -12.01
N LEU A 110 -26.58 -41.18 -11.43
CA LEU A 110 -26.06 -42.37 -12.11
C LEU A 110 -27.10 -43.48 -12.00
N ILE A 111 -27.26 -44.27 -13.05
CA ILE A 111 -28.23 -45.38 -13.12
C ILE A 111 -27.47 -46.69 -13.13
N GLU A 112 -27.94 -47.67 -12.36
CA GLU A 112 -27.38 -49.03 -12.24
C GLU A 112 -25.87 -49.05 -11.98
N PHE A 113 -25.43 -48.29 -10.97
CA PHE A 113 -24.02 -48.13 -10.64
C PHE A 113 -23.63 -49.01 -9.44
N HIS A 114 -22.71 -49.96 -9.65
CA HIS A 114 -22.26 -50.92 -8.64
C HIS A 114 -23.41 -51.67 -7.91
N GLY A 115 -24.45 -52.06 -8.66
CA GLY A 115 -25.60 -52.79 -8.11
C GLY A 115 -26.61 -51.91 -7.34
N VAL A 116 -26.45 -50.57 -7.40
CA VAL A 116 -27.41 -49.60 -6.86
C VAL A 116 -28.13 -48.94 -8.02
N ARG A 117 -29.47 -49.01 -8.01
CA ARG A 117 -30.34 -48.59 -9.13
C ARG A 117 -30.16 -47.11 -9.47
N GLU A 118 -30.19 -46.25 -8.46
CA GLU A 118 -30.03 -44.80 -8.62
C GLU A 118 -28.99 -44.31 -7.61
N VAL A 119 -27.96 -43.61 -8.09
CA VAL A 119 -26.92 -43.03 -7.24
C VAL A 119 -26.80 -41.54 -7.54
N VAL A 120 -27.04 -40.70 -6.54
CA VAL A 120 -26.96 -39.24 -6.68
C VAL A 120 -25.59 -38.71 -6.22
N TYR A 121 -25.10 -37.66 -6.86
CA TYR A 121 -23.82 -37.06 -6.52
C TYR A 121 -23.80 -35.56 -6.83
N THR A 122 -22.90 -34.83 -6.18
CA THR A 122 -22.80 -33.38 -6.32
C THR A 122 -21.89 -33.02 -7.49
N SER A 123 -22.13 -31.88 -8.14
CA SER A 123 -21.29 -31.37 -9.20
C SER A 123 -21.32 -29.85 -9.13
N ILE A 124 -20.15 -29.25 -9.11
CA ILE A 124 -19.98 -27.80 -9.07
C ILE A 124 -18.82 -27.44 -9.98
N ALA A 125 -18.92 -26.29 -10.64
CA ALA A 125 -17.89 -25.84 -11.57
C ALA A 125 -16.57 -25.55 -10.85
N SER A 126 -15.47 -25.75 -11.58
CA SER A 126 -14.17 -25.23 -11.17
C SER A 126 -14.19 -23.71 -11.10
N ASN A 127 -13.51 -23.14 -10.10
CA ASN A 127 -13.25 -21.71 -9.99
C ASN A 127 -11.74 -21.41 -9.97
N ILE A 128 -10.91 -22.38 -10.37
CA ILE A 128 -9.46 -22.25 -10.48
C ILE A 128 -9.10 -22.40 -11.95
N GLY A 129 -8.56 -21.35 -12.57
CA GLY A 129 -8.20 -21.38 -13.99
C GLY A 129 -7.07 -22.37 -14.32
N ASN A 130 -6.10 -22.54 -13.43
CA ASN A 130 -5.00 -23.49 -13.58
C ASN A 130 -4.72 -24.21 -12.25
N VAL A 131 -4.96 -25.52 -12.20
CA VAL A 131 -4.72 -26.36 -11.03
C VAL A 131 -3.23 -26.68 -10.96
N HIS A 132 -2.47 -25.80 -10.32
CA HIS A 132 -1.03 -25.96 -10.14
C HIS A 132 -0.69 -26.28 -8.67
N PRO A 133 0.16 -27.27 -8.37
CA PRO A 133 0.52 -27.69 -7.00
C PRO A 133 0.89 -26.55 -6.06
N ASN A 134 1.73 -25.61 -6.52
CA ASN A 134 2.14 -24.41 -5.77
C ASN A 134 0.97 -23.53 -5.33
N ILE A 135 -0.03 -23.35 -6.20
CA ILE A 135 -1.23 -22.57 -5.90
C ILE A 135 -2.09 -23.28 -4.85
N LEU A 136 -2.29 -24.60 -5.01
CA LEU A 136 -3.06 -25.40 -4.07
C LEU A 136 -2.39 -25.40 -2.68
N ALA A 137 -1.07 -25.63 -2.63
CA ALA A 137 -0.29 -25.63 -1.40
C ALA A 137 -0.38 -24.29 -0.67
N GLY A 138 -0.25 -23.17 -1.38
CA GLY A 138 -0.39 -21.84 -0.80
C GLY A 138 -1.75 -21.62 -0.13
N HIS A 139 -2.83 -21.92 -0.86
CA HIS A 139 -4.19 -21.82 -0.31
C HIS A 139 -4.44 -22.76 0.87
N ALA A 140 -3.86 -23.97 0.84
CA ALA A 140 -3.97 -24.90 1.96
C ALA A 140 -3.26 -24.38 3.22
N VAL A 141 -2.04 -23.87 3.08
CA VAL A 141 -1.26 -23.26 4.17
C VAL A 141 -1.94 -22.01 4.72
N GLU A 142 -2.49 -21.15 3.86
CA GLU A 142 -3.25 -19.98 4.31
C GLU A 142 -4.52 -20.39 5.08
N SER A 143 -5.25 -21.41 4.60
CA SER A 143 -6.50 -21.84 5.23
C SER A 143 -6.32 -22.42 6.65
N ILE A 144 -5.20 -23.08 6.94
CA ILE A 144 -4.93 -23.62 8.29
C ILE A 144 -4.44 -22.54 9.27
N LEU A 145 -3.84 -21.46 8.75
CA LEU A 145 -3.49 -20.27 9.54
C LEU A 145 -4.69 -19.33 9.78
N ALA A 146 -5.83 -19.61 9.15
CA ALA A 146 -7.09 -18.91 9.31
C ALA A 146 -8.06 -19.65 10.25
N GLU A 147 -9.30 -19.16 10.35
CA GLU A 147 -10.35 -19.71 11.23
C GLU A 147 -10.72 -21.16 10.86
N ALA A 148 -10.67 -21.53 9.58
CA ALA A 148 -10.88 -22.89 9.12
C ALA A 148 -9.91 -23.90 9.75
N GLY A 149 -8.73 -23.46 10.20
CA GLY A 149 -7.79 -24.27 10.97
C GLY A 149 -8.30 -24.62 12.37
N GLU A 150 -9.01 -23.71 13.05
CA GLU A 150 -9.63 -23.97 14.37
C GLU A 150 -10.70 -25.06 14.26
N ASP A 151 -11.50 -24.96 13.20
CA ASP A 151 -12.56 -25.90 12.84
C ASP A 151 -12.04 -27.22 12.24
N LYS A 152 -10.73 -27.35 12.00
CA LYS A 152 -10.10 -28.49 11.29
C LYS A 152 -10.71 -28.76 9.91
N LYS A 153 -11.15 -27.70 9.23
CA LYS A 153 -11.75 -27.69 7.90
C LYS A 153 -10.78 -27.20 6.81
N ASP A 154 -9.55 -26.88 7.19
CA ASP A 154 -8.47 -26.41 6.34
C ASP A 154 -8.06 -27.39 5.22
N GLY A 155 -7.33 -26.87 4.24
CA GLY A 155 -6.93 -27.59 3.03
C GLY A 155 -5.92 -28.70 3.26
N ILE A 156 -5.04 -28.59 4.26
CA ILE A 156 -4.01 -29.61 4.52
C ILE A 156 -4.65 -30.83 5.17
N ARG A 157 -5.50 -30.63 6.17
CA ARG A 157 -6.30 -31.71 6.77
C ARG A 157 -7.27 -32.32 5.78
N TYR A 158 -7.82 -31.52 4.87
CA TYR A 158 -8.68 -32.03 3.81
C TYR A 158 -7.91 -32.94 2.83
N LEU A 159 -6.69 -32.54 2.42
CA LEU A 159 -5.79 -33.38 1.61
C LEU A 159 -5.43 -34.67 2.36
N LEU A 160 -5.06 -34.58 3.63
CA LEU A 160 -4.71 -35.76 4.45
C LEU A 160 -5.89 -36.74 4.56
N LYS A 161 -7.12 -36.24 4.76
CA LYS A 161 -8.34 -37.08 4.76
C LYS A 161 -8.59 -37.72 3.40
N ALA A 162 -8.38 -37.00 2.30
CA ALA A 162 -8.49 -37.56 0.96
C ALA A 162 -7.47 -38.70 0.77
N LYS A 163 -6.20 -38.48 1.15
CA LYS A 163 -5.14 -39.48 1.11
C LYS A 163 -5.46 -40.72 1.95
N ASN A 164 -5.96 -40.53 3.17
CA ASN A 164 -6.34 -41.63 4.07
C ASN A 164 -7.52 -42.46 3.53
N ASN A 165 -8.42 -41.83 2.75
CA ASN A 165 -9.50 -42.49 2.03
C ASN A 165 -9.06 -43.09 0.68
N GLY A 166 -7.75 -43.09 0.38
CA GLY A 166 -7.20 -43.62 -0.87
C GLY A 166 -7.57 -42.80 -2.10
N ILE A 167 -7.97 -41.53 -1.94
CA ILE A 167 -8.32 -40.62 -3.04
C ILE A 167 -7.04 -40.01 -3.58
N VAL A 168 -6.68 -40.35 -4.82
CA VAL A 168 -5.49 -39.85 -5.51
C VAL A 168 -5.90 -39.23 -6.85
N THR A 169 -5.75 -37.92 -6.98
CA THR A 169 -6.00 -37.17 -8.22
C THR A 169 -4.72 -37.01 -9.03
N GLY A 170 -4.80 -36.36 -10.20
CA GLY A 170 -3.63 -36.14 -11.05
C GLY A 170 -2.54 -35.31 -10.38
N VAL A 171 -2.90 -34.38 -9.49
CA VAL A 171 -1.95 -33.47 -8.81
C VAL A 171 -1.66 -33.83 -7.36
N SER A 172 -2.27 -34.88 -6.79
CA SER A 172 -2.18 -35.20 -5.35
C SER A 172 -0.74 -35.27 -4.83
N ALA A 173 0.15 -35.99 -5.54
CA ALA A 173 1.53 -36.21 -5.10
C ALA A 173 2.35 -34.91 -5.12
N GLU A 174 2.23 -34.13 -6.20
CA GLU A 174 2.94 -32.86 -6.34
C GLU A 174 2.40 -31.79 -5.38
N TYR A 175 1.08 -31.77 -5.14
CA TYR A 175 0.43 -30.89 -4.17
C TYR A 175 0.91 -31.17 -2.74
N GLU A 176 0.98 -32.44 -2.34
CA GLU A 176 1.57 -32.83 -1.06
C GLU A 176 3.05 -32.40 -0.97
N ALA A 177 3.87 -32.75 -1.97
CA ALA A 177 5.29 -32.42 -1.99
C ALA A 177 5.53 -30.91 -1.85
N GLU A 178 4.68 -30.10 -2.49
CA GLU A 178 4.78 -28.65 -2.46
C GLU A 178 4.35 -28.05 -1.11
N ILE A 179 3.34 -28.63 -0.42
CA ILE A 179 3.05 -28.27 0.98
C ILE A 179 4.30 -28.51 1.83
N LEU A 180 4.86 -29.73 1.77
CA LEU A 180 6.03 -30.12 2.58
C LEU A 180 7.24 -29.21 2.29
N ARG A 181 7.43 -28.82 1.03
CA ARG A 181 8.47 -27.87 0.62
C ARG A 181 8.25 -26.48 1.20
N GLN A 182 7.01 -25.98 1.18
CA GLN A 182 6.68 -24.64 1.70
C GLN A 182 6.74 -24.58 3.23
N THR A 183 6.36 -25.65 3.92
CA THR A 183 6.38 -25.73 5.39
C THR A 183 7.72 -26.20 5.94
N ASN A 184 8.61 -26.72 5.07
CA ASN A 184 9.87 -27.34 5.43
C ASN A 184 9.70 -28.49 6.43
N THR A 185 8.72 -29.36 6.17
CA THR A 185 8.39 -30.53 7.00
C THR A 185 8.49 -31.83 6.19
N ARG A 186 8.44 -32.98 6.87
CA ARG A 186 8.59 -34.31 6.26
C ARG A 186 7.26 -35.04 6.08
N SER A 187 6.20 -34.58 6.74
CA SER A 187 4.85 -35.15 6.65
C SER A 187 3.77 -34.07 6.75
N LEU A 188 2.56 -34.39 6.29
CA LEU A 188 1.41 -33.50 6.40
C LEU A 188 0.99 -33.31 7.86
N GLU A 189 1.15 -34.33 8.69
CA GLU A 189 0.91 -34.29 10.14
C GLU A 189 1.84 -33.30 10.85
N GLU A 190 3.14 -33.36 10.53
CA GLU A 190 4.14 -32.40 11.04
C GLU A 190 3.84 -30.98 10.56
N ALA A 191 3.44 -30.81 9.28
CA ALA A 191 3.01 -29.52 8.75
C ALA A 191 1.80 -28.95 9.51
N ILE A 192 0.80 -29.80 9.80
CA ILE A 192 -0.40 -29.43 10.56
C ILE A 192 -0.03 -28.97 11.96
N GLU A 193 0.80 -29.75 12.69
CA GLU A 193 1.22 -29.40 14.05
C GLU A 193 1.97 -28.06 14.09
N GLN A 194 2.93 -27.87 13.17
CA GLN A 194 3.69 -26.63 13.08
C GLN A 194 2.78 -25.43 12.77
N LEU A 195 1.85 -25.56 11.82
CA LEU A 195 0.97 -24.45 11.43
C LEU A 195 -0.11 -24.17 12.48
N ASP A 196 -0.61 -25.18 13.19
CA ASP A 196 -1.49 -24.98 14.35
C ASP A 196 -0.80 -24.17 15.46
N GLN A 197 0.48 -24.43 15.73
CA GLN A 197 1.25 -23.66 16.71
C GLN A 197 1.47 -22.20 16.27
N LEU A 198 1.57 -21.96 14.96
CA LEU A 198 1.74 -20.62 14.39
C LEU A 198 0.43 -19.85 14.23
N ARG A 199 -0.71 -20.54 14.09
CA ARG A 199 -2.03 -19.93 13.81
C ARG A 199 -2.40 -18.83 14.81
N PRO A 200 -2.32 -18.99 16.15
CA PRO A 200 -2.75 -17.95 17.08
C PRO A 200 -2.06 -16.60 16.84
N ILE A 201 -0.75 -16.63 16.55
CA ILE A 201 0.05 -15.44 16.26
C ILE A 201 -0.34 -14.83 14.91
N HIS A 202 -0.67 -15.68 13.93
CA HIS A 202 -1.15 -15.24 12.63
C HIS A 202 -2.51 -14.53 12.75
N LEU A 203 -3.44 -15.10 13.52
CA LEU A 203 -4.75 -14.51 13.79
C LEU A 203 -4.65 -13.21 14.60
N GLU A 204 -3.84 -13.18 15.66
CA GLU A 204 -3.55 -11.94 16.41
C GLU A 204 -3.04 -10.82 15.49
N ARG A 205 -2.10 -11.16 14.59
CA ARG A 205 -1.57 -10.21 13.61
C ARG A 205 -2.65 -9.73 12.63
N LYS A 206 -3.48 -10.65 12.14
CA LYS A 206 -4.54 -10.34 11.18
C LYS A 206 -5.57 -9.41 11.81
N LEU A 207 -6.07 -9.73 13.01
CA LEU A 207 -6.99 -8.88 13.76
C LEU A 207 -6.43 -7.47 14.01
N ASP A 208 -5.18 -7.37 14.49
CA ASP A 208 -4.52 -6.08 14.73
C ASP A 208 -4.40 -5.20 13.46
N LEU A 209 -4.27 -5.81 12.29
CA LEU A 209 -4.22 -5.11 11.01
C LEU A 209 -5.62 -4.78 10.48
N ASP A 210 -6.59 -5.69 10.64
CA ASP A 210 -7.98 -5.48 10.23
C ASP A 210 -8.62 -4.33 11.05
N GLU A 211 -8.35 -4.26 12.35
CA GLU A 211 -8.77 -3.14 13.20
C GLU A 211 -8.13 -1.82 12.78
N PHE A 212 -6.84 -1.84 12.48
CA PHE A 212 -6.12 -0.66 12.00
C PHE A 212 -6.62 -0.21 10.61
N GLU A 213 -6.99 -1.16 9.74
CA GLU A 213 -7.56 -0.87 8.43
C GLU A 213 -8.87 -0.10 8.53
N LEU A 214 -9.74 -0.46 9.47
CA LEU A 214 -10.97 0.28 9.73
C LEU A 214 -10.68 1.72 10.17
N GLN A 215 -9.68 1.93 11.03
CA GLN A 215 -9.25 3.26 11.46
C GLN A 215 -8.69 4.08 10.27
N VAL A 216 -7.85 3.47 9.43
CA VAL A 216 -7.30 4.11 8.23
C VAL A 216 -8.41 4.47 7.23
N ALA A 217 -9.40 3.60 7.05
CA ALA A 217 -10.56 3.86 6.19
C ALA A 217 -11.39 5.05 6.67
N GLU A 218 -11.66 5.12 7.99
CA GLU A 218 -12.36 6.26 8.59
C GLU A 218 -11.55 7.56 8.42
N LEU A 219 -10.25 7.54 8.73
CA LEU A 219 -9.39 8.72 8.61
C LEU A 219 -9.26 9.20 7.16
N ALA A 220 -9.06 8.28 6.21
CA ALA A 220 -9.01 8.61 4.79
C ALA A 220 -10.33 9.22 4.30
N GLU A 221 -11.47 8.77 4.82
CA GLU A 221 -12.78 9.34 4.51
C GLU A 221 -12.92 10.77 5.05
N LEU A 222 -12.53 11.01 6.31
CA LEU A 222 -12.50 12.34 6.93
C LEU A 222 -11.60 13.33 6.16
N ILE A 223 -10.45 12.85 5.68
CA ILE A 223 -9.43 13.68 5.04
C ILE A 223 -9.72 13.92 3.55
N CYS A 224 -10.19 12.91 2.82
CA CYS A 224 -10.26 13.01 1.35
C CYS A 224 -11.68 13.33 0.85
N ASN A 225 -12.72 12.90 1.57
CA ASN A 225 -14.09 12.86 1.02
C ASN A 225 -15.11 13.65 1.84
N TYR A 226 -14.90 13.78 3.15
CA TYR A 226 -15.88 14.36 4.07
C TYR A 226 -16.31 15.77 3.68
N GLY A 227 -15.36 16.63 3.29
CA GLY A 227 -15.63 18.00 2.85
C GLY A 227 -16.62 18.03 1.68
N LEU A 228 -16.36 17.24 0.63
CA LEU A 228 -17.22 17.16 -0.55
C LEU A 228 -18.59 16.56 -0.20
N LYS A 229 -18.62 15.37 0.39
CA LYS A 229 -19.87 14.64 0.71
C LYS A 229 -20.79 15.45 1.62
N THR A 230 -20.25 16.04 2.68
CA THR A 230 -21.04 16.82 3.64
C THR A 230 -21.54 18.12 3.02
N THR A 231 -20.77 18.72 2.13
CA THR A 231 -21.22 19.94 1.43
C THR A 231 -22.36 19.62 0.48
N ILE A 232 -22.28 18.53 -0.30
CA ILE A 232 -23.38 18.07 -1.16
C ILE A 232 -24.64 17.89 -0.32
N GLN A 233 -24.55 17.18 0.82
CA GLN A 233 -25.68 16.94 1.71
C GLN A 233 -26.28 18.24 2.28
N LYS A 234 -25.45 19.22 2.65
CA LYS A 234 -25.91 20.48 3.25
C LYS A 234 -26.46 21.50 2.25
N THR A 235 -26.01 21.43 0.99
CA THR A 235 -26.34 22.41 -0.04
C THR A 235 -27.34 21.88 -1.07
N GLU A 236 -27.64 20.58 -0.99
CA GLU A 236 -28.46 19.85 -1.97
C GLU A 236 -27.95 20.05 -3.40
N PHE A 237 -26.64 20.22 -3.56
CA PHE A 237 -26.01 20.48 -4.85
C PHE A 237 -26.19 19.28 -5.79
N THR A 238 -26.70 19.54 -6.99
CA THR A 238 -27.04 18.53 -8.00
C THR A 238 -26.10 18.52 -9.20
N GLY A 239 -25.05 19.34 -9.22
CA GLY A 239 -24.09 19.36 -10.32
C GLY A 239 -23.11 18.18 -10.28
N ASP A 240 -22.64 17.77 -11.45
CA ASP A 240 -21.75 16.62 -11.61
C ASP A 240 -20.26 16.94 -11.40
N ASP A 241 -19.87 18.23 -11.44
CA ASP A 241 -18.49 18.67 -11.25
C ASP A 241 -18.23 19.15 -9.80
N PRO A 242 -17.40 18.44 -9.02
CA PRO A 242 -17.01 18.85 -7.67
C PRO A 242 -16.40 20.26 -7.58
N ARG A 243 -15.77 20.75 -8.66
CA ARG A 243 -15.18 22.10 -8.70
C ARG A 243 -16.25 23.17 -8.68
N GLU A 244 -17.38 22.94 -9.32
CA GLU A 244 -18.50 23.88 -9.28
C GLU A 244 -19.06 24.03 -7.86
N LEU A 245 -19.19 22.92 -7.14
CA LEU A 245 -19.60 22.94 -5.74
C LEU A 245 -18.64 23.75 -4.88
N ALA A 246 -17.33 23.53 -5.05
CA ALA A 246 -16.31 24.25 -4.30
C ALA A 246 -16.31 25.76 -4.61
N ILE A 247 -16.67 26.17 -5.83
CA ILE A 247 -16.78 27.58 -6.21
C ILE A 247 -18.09 28.20 -5.67
N LYS A 248 -19.24 27.58 -5.97
CA LYS A 248 -20.57 28.10 -5.61
C LYS A 248 -20.81 28.11 -4.10
N HIS A 249 -20.30 27.10 -3.39
CA HIS A 249 -20.49 26.91 -1.95
C HIS A 249 -19.18 26.98 -1.16
N ARG A 250 -18.22 27.81 -1.61
CA ARG A 250 -16.86 27.92 -1.06
C ARG A 250 -16.80 27.92 0.47
N LYS A 251 -17.60 28.75 1.14
CA LYS A 251 -17.59 28.86 2.61
C LYS A 251 -18.04 27.57 3.30
N VAL A 252 -19.11 26.96 2.81
CA VAL A 252 -19.64 25.70 3.35
C VAL A 252 -18.65 24.55 3.09
N PHE A 253 -18.09 24.51 1.88
CA PHE A 253 -17.07 23.52 1.50
C PHE A 253 -15.84 23.59 2.38
N MET A 254 -15.27 24.80 2.54
CA MET A 254 -14.12 25.05 3.41
C MET A 254 -14.38 24.61 4.85
N GLN A 255 -15.52 25.02 5.42
CA GLN A 255 -15.89 24.62 6.78
C GLN A 255 -16.00 23.09 6.92
N CYS A 256 -16.61 22.41 5.94
CA CYS A 256 -16.73 20.96 5.96
C CYS A 256 -15.36 20.27 5.84
N CYS A 257 -14.49 20.72 4.95
CA CYS A 257 -13.10 20.23 4.85
C CYS A 257 -12.35 20.42 6.17
N HIS A 258 -12.36 21.64 6.72
CA HIS A 258 -11.67 21.95 7.97
C HIS A 258 -12.20 21.11 9.14
N ASN A 259 -13.51 20.86 9.21
CA ASN A 259 -14.06 19.97 10.23
C ASN A 259 -13.55 18.52 10.08
N GLY A 260 -13.52 17.98 8.86
CA GLY A 260 -12.95 16.66 8.58
C GLY A 260 -11.47 16.58 9.00
N PHE A 261 -10.68 17.60 8.63
CA PHE A 261 -9.25 17.67 9.00
C PHE A 261 -9.04 17.78 10.51
N LYS A 262 -9.82 18.63 11.20
CA LYS A 262 -9.77 18.80 12.66
C LYS A 262 -10.04 17.47 13.37
N THR A 263 -11.11 16.78 12.99
CA THR A 263 -11.48 15.48 13.57
C THR A 263 -10.42 14.41 13.29
N ALA A 264 -9.92 14.33 12.05
CA ALA A 264 -8.89 13.35 11.68
C ALA A 264 -7.57 13.60 12.43
N GLN A 265 -7.11 14.85 12.51
CA GLN A 265 -5.89 15.23 13.22
C GLN A 265 -5.96 14.82 14.70
N SER A 266 -7.08 15.11 15.39
CA SER A 266 -7.25 14.72 16.79
C SER A 266 -7.23 13.20 16.99
N LYS A 267 -7.85 12.43 16.08
CA LYS A 267 -7.81 10.96 16.12
C LYS A 267 -6.39 10.44 15.88
N ILE A 268 -5.68 11.00 14.90
CA ILE A 268 -4.30 10.62 14.57
C ILE A 268 -3.36 10.89 15.76
N VAL A 269 -3.50 12.03 16.44
CA VAL A 269 -2.72 12.32 17.67
C VAL A 269 -2.90 11.21 18.70
N ALA A 270 -4.16 10.84 19.00
CA ALA A 270 -4.44 9.80 20.00
C ALA A 270 -3.84 8.44 19.60
N LEU A 271 -4.00 8.04 18.33
CA LEU A 271 -3.42 6.80 17.82
C LEU A 271 -1.89 6.80 17.83
N MET A 272 -1.26 7.91 17.46
CA MET A 272 0.20 8.02 17.48
C MET A 272 0.77 7.93 18.89
N LEU A 273 0.12 8.54 19.89
CA LEU A 273 0.54 8.44 21.29
C LEU A 273 0.45 6.99 21.81
N ASP A 274 -0.64 6.29 21.51
CA ASP A 274 -0.83 4.87 21.85
C ASP A 274 0.24 3.96 21.19
N LEU A 275 0.55 4.21 19.91
CA LEU A 275 1.62 3.50 19.21
C LEU A 275 3.00 3.77 19.84
N GLU A 276 3.28 4.99 20.28
CA GLU A 276 4.54 5.32 20.98
C GLU A 276 4.65 4.63 22.34
N ASP A 277 3.55 4.57 23.11
CA ASP A 277 3.46 3.78 24.35
C ASP A 277 3.74 2.29 24.08
N HIS A 278 3.08 1.72 23.08
CA HIS A 278 3.25 0.32 22.72
C HIS A 278 4.67 0.03 22.24
N GLN A 279 5.27 0.92 21.43
CA GLN A 279 6.64 0.78 20.96
C GLN A 279 7.65 0.79 22.12
N GLU A 280 7.50 1.71 23.07
CA GLU A 280 8.38 1.79 24.24
C GLU A 280 8.32 0.52 25.09
N GLN A 281 7.12 -0.06 25.25
CA GLN A 281 6.93 -1.32 25.94
C GLN A 281 7.61 -2.48 25.20
N LEU A 282 7.40 -2.59 23.89
CA LEU A 282 8.04 -3.61 23.04
C LEU A 282 9.57 -3.48 23.03
N GLU A 283 10.11 -2.25 23.03
CA GLU A 283 11.56 -2.00 23.10
C GLU A 283 12.17 -2.45 24.43
N LYS A 284 11.47 -2.21 25.56
CA LYS A 284 11.86 -2.70 26.89
C LYS A 284 11.85 -4.23 26.93
N GLU A 285 10.81 -4.86 26.41
CA GLU A 285 10.71 -6.32 26.31
C GLU A 285 11.80 -6.89 25.40
N LEU A 286 12.07 -6.25 24.27
CA LEU A 286 13.11 -6.67 23.34
C LEU A 286 14.48 -6.61 24.01
N LYS A 287 14.76 -5.56 24.78
CA LYS A 287 16.00 -5.44 25.54
C LYS A 287 16.14 -6.58 26.56
N SER A 288 15.08 -6.86 27.32
CA SER A 288 15.05 -7.98 28.28
C SER A 288 15.26 -9.33 27.60
N ALA A 289 14.55 -9.60 26.50
CA ALA A 289 14.66 -10.84 25.73
C ALA A 289 16.08 -11.05 25.14
N ASN A 290 16.73 -9.98 24.70
CA ASN A 290 18.13 -10.04 24.24
C ASN A 290 19.09 -10.41 25.38
N VAL A 291 18.94 -9.79 26.56
CA VAL A 291 19.74 -10.13 27.75
C VAL A 291 19.57 -11.60 28.13
N ASN A 292 18.33 -12.09 28.09
CA ASN A 292 17.97 -13.47 28.42
C ASN A 292 18.20 -14.46 27.24
N LYS A 293 18.79 -14.02 26.12
CA LYS A 293 19.11 -14.82 24.93
C LYS A 293 17.92 -15.58 24.33
N GLN A 294 16.71 -15.05 24.46
CA GLN A 294 15.47 -15.64 23.95
C GLN A 294 15.29 -15.34 22.45
N ARG A 295 16.03 -16.05 21.58
CA ARG A 295 16.12 -15.76 20.13
C ARG A 295 14.77 -15.68 19.41
N GLU A 296 13.87 -16.62 19.68
CA GLU A 296 12.54 -16.65 19.06
C GLU A 296 11.68 -15.45 19.50
N LEU A 297 11.71 -15.11 20.79
CA LEU A 297 11.02 -13.94 21.31
C LEU A 297 11.59 -12.63 20.73
N VAL A 298 12.92 -12.53 20.60
CA VAL A 298 13.59 -11.39 19.97
C VAL A 298 13.14 -11.20 18.53
N PHE A 299 13.05 -12.28 17.75
CA PHE A 299 12.55 -12.22 16.37
C PHE A 299 11.10 -11.72 16.32
N ARG A 300 10.22 -12.28 17.17
CA ARG A 300 8.81 -11.88 17.26
C ARG A 300 8.64 -10.41 17.65
N LEU A 301 9.34 -9.95 18.68
CA LEU A 301 9.27 -8.56 19.14
C LEU A 301 9.75 -7.58 18.06
N ARG A 302 10.79 -7.93 17.30
CA ARG A 302 11.23 -7.11 16.15
C ARG A 302 10.16 -7.01 15.06
N LEU A 303 9.42 -8.09 14.79
CA LEU A 303 8.29 -8.04 13.85
C LEU A 303 7.15 -7.16 14.38
N LYS A 304 6.83 -7.22 15.68
CA LYS A 304 5.83 -6.32 16.30
C LYS A 304 6.26 -4.85 16.19
N ILE A 305 7.53 -4.53 16.46
CA ILE A 305 8.06 -3.15 16.32
C ILE A 305 7.97 -2.67 14.86
N LYS A 306 8.34 -3.51 13.89
CA LYS A 306 8.17 -3.16 12.46
C LYS A 306 6.71 -2.87 12.08
N ARG A 307 5.76 -3.56 12.72
CA ARG A 307 4.33 -3.33 12.50
C ARG A 307 3.90 -1.98 13.06
N VAL A 308 4.37 -1.61 14.26
CA VAL A 308 4.15 -0.27 14.83
C VAL A 308 4.72 0.81 13.91
N ASP A 309 5.95 0.63 13.42
CA ASP A 309 6.60 1.55 12.49
C ASP A 309 5.79 1.74 11.19
N PHE A 310 5.22 0.65 10.67
CA PHE A 310 4.32 0.70 9.52
C PHE A 310 3.05 1.51 9.83
N LYS A 311 2.38 1.23 10.98
CA LYS A 311 1.18 1.96 11.40
C LYS A 311 1.47 3.46 11.52
N GLU A 312 2.59 3.84 12.14
CA GLU A 312 3.04 5.22 12.27
C GLU A 312 3.23 5.88 10.89
N ALA A 313 3.92 5.20 9.96
CA ALA A 313 4.14 5.72 8.61
C ALA A 313 2.84 5.98 7.85
N VAL A 314 1.84 5.10 7.98
CA VAL A 314 0.50 5.29 7.38
C VAL A 314 -0.20 6.51 7.98
N LEU A 315 -0.19 6.66 9.31
CA LEU A 315 -0.81 7.81 10.00
C LEU A 315 -0.16 9.14 9.59
N ARG A 316 1.18 9.18 9.48
CA ARG A 316 1.90 10.36 8.99
C ARG A 316 1.57 10.66 7.53
N ASN A 317 1.44 9.63 6.67
CA ASN A 317 1.05 9.83 5.28
C ASN A 317 -0.38 10.37 5.12
N LEU A 318 -1.30 10.03 6.03
CA LEU A 318 -2.63 10.63 6.10
C LEU A 318 -2.58 12.12 6.48
N ILE A 319 -1.70 12.52 7.40
CA ILE A 319 -1.47 13.96 7.68
C ILE A 319 -0.88 14.66 6.47
N ASP A 320 0.04 14.01 5.78
CA ASP A 320 0.63 14.52 4.55
C ASP A 320 -0.43 14.71 3.44
N CYS A 321 -1.51 13.91 3.43
CA CYS A 321 -2.68 14.13 2.57
C CYS A 321 -3.40 15.45 2.89
N ILE A 322 -3.50 15.84 4.17
CA ILE A 322 -4.04 17.16 4.55
C ILE A 322 -3.09 18.26 4.04
N ALA A 323 -1.80 18.14 4.35
CA ALA A 323 -0.79 19.10 3.92
C ALA A 323 -0.78 19.30 2.40
N TRP A 324 -0.84 18.20 1.63
CA TRP A 324 -0.89 18.22 0.17
C TRP A 324 -2.06 19.05 -0.38
N GLN A 325 -3.25 18.93 0.22
CA GLN A 325 -4.42 19.71 -0.16
C GLN A 325 -4.24 21.19 0.17
N LEU A 326 -3.74 21.51 1.38
CA LEU A 326 -3.50 22.89 1.81
C LEU A 326 -2.45 23.58 0.92
N PHE A 327 -1.47 22.81 0.44
CA PHE A 327 -0.41 23.25 -0.47
C PHE A 327 -0.80 23.15 -1.94
N LYS A 328 -2.07 22.88 -2.27
CA LYS A 328 -2.59 22.82 -3.64
C LYS A 328 -1.80 21.86 -4.56
N GLY A 329 -1.27 20.78 -3.99
CA GLY A 329 -0.50 19.77 -4.71
C GLY A 329 0.89 20.21 -5.21
N GLN A 330 1.44 21.29 -4.66
CA GLN A 330 2.71 21.85 -5.12
C GLN A 330 3.90 21.17 -4.44
N LEU A 331 4.43 20.11 -5.07
CA LEU A 331 5.56 19.29 -4.57
C LEU A 331 6.80 20.10 -4.14
N TYR A 332 7.06 21.22 -4.80
CA TYR A 332 8.22 22.06 -4.51
C TYR A 332 8.13 22.74 -3.13
N ILE A 333 6.93 22.84 -2.56
CA ILE A 333 6.70 23.30 -1.18
C ILE A 333 7.18 22.22 -0.21
N ASN A 334 6.72 20.97 -0.38
CA ASN A 334 7.10 19.83 0.46
C ASN A 334 8.63 19.68 0.56
N ARG A 335 9.33 19.75 -0.57
CA ARG A 335 10.80 19.66 -0.62
C ARG A 335 11.52 20.75 0.17
N ARG A 336 10.91 21.93 0.35
CA ARG A 336 11.51 23.05 1.09
C ARG A 336 11.20 22.99 2.60
N LEU A 337 10.02 22.46 2.95
CA LEU A 337 9.61 22.21 4.34
C LEU A 337 10.37 21.03 4.96
N TYR A 338 10.91 20.14 4.13
CA TYR A 338 11.83 19.09 4.55
C TYR A 338 13.24 19.66 4.82
N GLN A 339 13.78 19.40 6.02
CA GLN A 339 15.12 19.84 6.42
C GLN A 339 16.16 18.70 6.37
N GLY A 340 15.74 17.46 6.08
CA GLY A 340 16.64 16.31 6.03
C GLY A 340 17.23 15.94 7.40
N VAL A 341 16.62 16.41 8.49
CA VAL A 341 17.05 16.03 9.85
C VAL A 341 16.78 14.55 10.04
N LYS A 342 17.84 13.78 10.28
CA LYS A 342 17.77 12.33 10.48
C LYS A 342 17.31 12.02 11.90
N GLY A 343 16.24 11.24 12.02
CA GLY A 343 15.68 10.77 13.30
C GLY A 343 14.15 10.76 13.28
N LYS A 344 13.54 9.79 13.98
CA LYS A 344 12.08 9.79 14.18
C LYS A 344 11.71 10.86 15.22
N LYS A 345 10.85 11.80 14.84
CA LYS A 345 10.27 12.78 15.77
C LYS A 345 9.20 12.07 16.62
N LYS A 346 9.52 11.73 17.87
CA LYS A 346 8.54 11.22 18.84
C LYS A 346 7.69 12.37 19.38
N LEU A 347 6.38 12.22 19.38
CA LEU A 347 5.42 13.18 19.91
C LEU A 347 5.58 13.36 21.42
N LYS A 348 5.87 12.29 22.17
CA LYS A 348 6.13 12.41 23.62
C LYS A 348 7.36 13.25 23.98
N ASN A 349 8.32 13.36 23.06
CA ASN A 349 9.50 14.21 23.22
C ASN A 349 9.26 15.62 22.68
N SER A 350 8.10 15.86 22.07
CA SER A 350 7.64 17.16 21.59
C SER A 350 6.67 17.77 22.60
N ASN A 351 6.45 19.08 22.49
CA ASN A 351 5.46 19.79 23.29
C ASN A 351 4.06 19.67 22.66
N ILE A 352 3.61 18.44 22.40
CA ILE A 352 2.42 18.15 21.61
C ILE A 352 1.14 18.73 22.24
N GLU A 353 1.03 18.77 23.57
CA GLU A 353 -0.12 19.36 24.26
C GLU A 353 -0.27 20.86 23.97
N SER A 354 0.85 21.60 23.95
CA SER A 354 0.82 23.02 23.59
C SER A 354 0.42 23.21 22.13
N ALA A 355 0.85 22.31 21.24
CA ALA A 355 0.45 22.34 19.83
C ALA A 355 -1.05 22.07 19.65
N ILE A 356 -1.59 21.09 20.36
CA ILE A 356 -3.03 20.79 20.38
C ILE A 356 -3.83 22.00 20.87
N ASN A 357 -3.42 22.61 21.99
CA ASN A 357 -4.13 23.75 22.58
C ASN A 357 -4.10 24.98 21.67
N ALA A 358 -2.94 25.29 21.08
CA ALA A 358 -2.80 26.39 20.14
C ALA A 358 -3.59 26.13 18.84
N ALA A 359 -3.55 24.90 18.32
CA ALA A 359 -4.35 24.50 17.17
C ALA A 359 -5.85 24.61 17.46
N ALA A 360 -6.32 24.18 18.62
CA ALA A 360 -7.72 24.29 19.02
C ALA A 360 -8.21 25.76 19.06
N LYS A 361 -7.35 26.68 19.53
CA LYS A 361 -7.67 28.12 19.54
C LYS A 361 -7.82 28.66 18.12
N ILE A 362 -6.91 28.33 17.21
CA ILE A 362 -7.03 28.72 15.78
C ILE A 362 -8.27 28.10 15.16
N ASN A 363 -8.48 26.80 15.40
CA ASN A 363 -9.57 26.02 14.86
C ASN A 363 -10.96 26.41 15.41
N SER A 364 -11.04 27.31 16.40
CA SER A 364 -12.30 27.87 16.90
C SER A 364 -13.02 28.70 15.83
N ASP A 365 -12.26 29.29 14.90
CA ASP A 365 -12.82 29.85 13.67
C ASP A 365 -13.12 28.69 12.68
N PRO A 366 -14.35 28.57 12.17
CA PRO A 366 -14.71 27.55 11.19
C PRO A 366 -13.98 27.68 9.85
N TYR A 367 -13.49 28.86 9.49
CA TYR A 367 -12.81 29.15 8.22
C TYR A 367 -11.29 29.07 8.30
N ASP A 368 -10.75 28.93 9.51
CA ASP A 368 -9.33 28.72 9.71
C ASP A 368 -9.04 27.26 10.07
N PHE A 369 -7.80 26.85 9.77
CA PHE A 369 -7.28 25.54 10.11
C PHE A 369 -5.83 25.62 10.59
N ALA A 370 -5.52 24.90 11.67
CA ALA A 370 -4.16 24.70 12.17
C ALA A 370 -3.72 23.24 11.98
N LEU A 371 -2.69 23.05 11.15
CA LEU A 371 -1.99 21.78 10.96
C LEU A 371 -0.88 21.64 12.00
N ILE A 372 -0.89 20.55 12.76
CA ILE A 372 0.21 20.16 13.65
C ILE A 372 1.28 19.44 12.84
N THR A 373 2.43 20.07 12.68
CA THR A 373 3.47 19.64 11.74
C THR A 373 4.27 18.44 12.23
N ASP A 374 4.37 18.24 13.55
CA ASP A 374 5.06 17.08 14.12
C ASP A 374 4.39 15.74 13.78
N LEU A 375 3.14 15.79 13.32
CA LEU A 375 2.41 14.62 12.81
C LEU A 375 2.73 14.30 11.34
N SER A 376 3.34 15.23 10.58
CA SER A 376 3.75 15.01 9.19
C SER A 376 5.06 14.22 9.10
N ALA A 377 5.26 13.50 7.99
CA ALA A 377 6.55 12.84 7.73
C ALA A 377 7.63 13.83 7.25
N PHE A 378 7.25 14.97 6.67
CA PHE A 378 8.20 15.85 5.98
C PHE A 378 8.18 17.32 6.40
N ILE A 379 7.20 17.80 7.15
CA ILE A 379 7.19 19.20 7.60
C ILE A 379 8.08 19.33 8.85
N GLN A 380 9.19 20.06 8.72
CA GLN A 380 10.19 20.20 9.78
C GLN A 380 10.51 21.67 10.13
N THR A 381 9.79 22.63 9.55
CA THR A 381 10.14 24.07 9.60
C THR A 381 9.43 24.89 10.66
N ALA A 382 8.34 24.41 11.25
CA ALA A 382 7.54 25.08 12.28
C ALA A 382 6.77 24.04 13.09
N ASP A 383 6.22 24.40 14.27
CA ASP A 383 5.34 23.52 15.09
C ASP A 383 3.90 23.46 14.58
N LEU A 384 3.39 24.57 14.02
CA LEU A 384 2.06 24.69 13.47
C LEU A 384 2.09 25.42 12.12
N ILE A 385 1.17 25.06 11.23
CA ILE A 385 0.84 25.86 10.04
C ILE A 385 -0.61 26.29 10.15
N HIS A 386 -0.82 27.61 10.23
CA HIS A 386 -2.14 28.23 10.25
C HIS A 386 -2.54 28.64 8.83
N ILE A 387 -3.66 28.12 8.38
CA ILE A 387 -4.31 28.46 7.12
C ILE A 387 -5.52 29.33 7.43
N LYS A 388 -5.52 30.56 6.90
CA LYS A 388 -6.64 31.49 7.05
C LYS A 388 -7.72 31.30 5.98
N GLU A 389 -8.92 31.85 6.20
CA GLU A 389 -10.00 31.94 5.19
C GLU A 389 -9.52 32.50 3.83
N SER A 390 -8.59 33.46 3.86
CA SER A 390 -7.99 34.08 2.67
C SER A 390 -7.12 33.12 1.85
N GLY A 391 -6.72 32.00 2.42
CA GLY A 391 -5.71 31.08 1.88
C GLY A 391 -4.27 31.47 2.24
N GLU A 392 -4.08 32.51 3.06
CA GLU A 392 -2.76 32.85 3.62
C GLU A 392 -2.27 31.73 4.55
N MET A 393 -0.99 31.38 4.41
CA MET A 393 -0.32 30.39 5.25
C MET A 393 0.65 31.07 6.21
N LEU A 394 0.50 30.81 7.51
CA LEU A 394 1.36 31.33 8.55
C LEU A 394 2.07 30.19 9.27
N PHE A 395 3.40 30.26 9.33
CA PHE A 395 4.21 29.33 10.10
C PHE A 395 4.26 29.82 11.56
N VAL A 396 3.78 28.99 12.47
CA VAL A 396 3.67 29.32 13.89
C VAL A 396 4.61 28.43 14.69
N GLU A 397 5.54 29.06 15.40
CA GLU A 397 6.50 28.40 16.31
C GLU A 397 6.03 28.59 17.76
N LEU A 398 5.92 27.51 18.53
CA LEU A 398 5.45 27.51 19.90
C LEU A 398 6.62 27.59 20.87
N LYS A 399 7.03 28.81 21.21
CA LYS A 399 8.13 29.02 22.15
C LYS A 399 7.69 28.80 23.61
N GLN A 400 8.42 27.94 24.33
CA GLN A 400 8.33 27.85 25.80
C GLN A 400 9.47 28.64 26.48
N GLY A 401 9.16 29.27 27.62
CA GLY A 401 10.11 29.91 28.53
C GLY A 401 10.22 31.45 28.43
N GLU A 402 10.47 32.09 29.57
CA GLU A 402 10.58 33.55 29.75
C GLU A 402 11.71 34.17 28.89
N LYS A 403 12.87 33.48 28.80
CA LYS A 403 13.99 33.86 27.90
C LYS A 403 13.63 33.80 26.42
N SER A 404 12.80 32.86 25.98
CA SER A 404 12.36 32.75 24.58
C SER A 404 11.40 33.88 24.19
N ARG A 405 10.62 34.37 25.17
CA ARG A 405 9.75 35.54 25.03
C ARG A 405 10.54 36.83 24.86
N GLN A 406 11.59 37.01 25.67
CA GLN A 406 12.52 38.16 25.55
C GLN A 406 13.18 38.21 24.16
N ILE A 407 13.60 37.06 23.61
CA ILE A 407 14.20 36.99 22.26
C ILE A 407 13.18 37.34 21.16
N LEU A 408 11.90 36.99 21.32
CA LEU A 408 10.83 37.41 20.41
C LEU A 408 10.54 38.91 20.48
N GLU A 409 10.52 39.49 21.69
CA GLU A 409 10.36 40.93 21.88
C GLU A 409 11.50 41.69 21.19
N VAL A 410 12.74 41.21 21.30
CA VAL A 410 13.90 41.75 20.55
C VAL A 410 13.71 41.59 19.04
N MET A 411 13.28 40.42 18.55
CA MET A 411 13.01 40.23 17.11
C MET A 411 11.92 41.15 16.58
N ASN A 412 10.81 41.32 17.30
CA ASN A 412 9.72 42.20 16.89
C ASN A 412 10.17 43.66 16.85
N LYS A 413 11.00 44.10 17.82
CA LYS A 413 11.63 45.42 17.81
C LYS A 413 12.56 45.61 16.59
N LEU A 414 13.33 44.57 16.21
CA LEU A 414 14.22 44.59 15.03
C LEU A 414 13.47 44.56 13.68
N LEU A 415 12.27 44.00 13.64
CA LEU A 415 11.43 43.91 12.43
C LEU A 415 10.55 45.15 12.23
N ASP A 416 10.41 46.01 13.25
CA ASP A 416 9.77 47.32 13.15
C ASP A 416 10.74 48.34 12.54
N LEU A 417 10.38 48.86 11.35
CA LEU A 417 11.20 49.80 10.56
C LEU A 417 11.46 51.13 11.27
N ASN A 418 10.76 51.41 12.38
CA ASN A 418 10.95 52.61 13.19
C ASN A 418 12.11 52.49 14.21
N ASN A 419 12.67 51.30 14.41
CA ASN A 419 13.76 51.08 15.37
C ASN A 419 15.11 50.89 14.66
N SER A 420 16.14 51.59 15.14
CA SER A 420 17.52 51.31 14.72
C SER A 420 18.01 50.00 15.35
N PRO A 421 18.61 49.07 14.57
CA PRO A 421 19.20 47.85 15.11
C PRO A 421 20.18 48.12 16.25
N GLU A 422 20.96 49.20 16.15
CA GLU A 422 21.99 49.57 17.13
C GLU A 422 21.40 49.97 18.49
N ASP A 423 20.17 50.49 18.52
CA ASP A 423 19.50 50.90 19.76
C ASP A 423 18.85 49.69 20.46
N VAL A 424 18.30 48.75 19.69
CA VAL A 424 17.73 47.50 20.22
C VAL A 424 18.82 46.62 20.86
N PHE A 425 20.02 46.58 20.27
CA PHE A 425 21.16 45.83 20.83
C PHE A 425 21.80 46.52 22.05
N LYS A 426 21.61 47.83 22.26
CA LYS A 426 22.03 48.54 23.49
C LYS A 426 21.07 48.33 24.65
N GLU A 427 19.77 48.20 24.38
CA GLU A 427 18.75 47.95 25.42
C GLU A 427 18.81 46.54 26.01
N VAL A 428 19.32 45.54 25.27
CA VAL A 428 19.25 44.14 25.68
C VAL A 428 20.64 43.50 25.71
N ALA A 429 21.19 43.32 26.91
CA ALA A 429 22.42 42.56 27.13
C ALA A 429 22.16 41.06 26.91
N LEU A 430 22.29 40.59 25.67
CA LEU A 430 22.11 39.18 25.31
C LEU A 430 23.41 38.38 25.55
N ASP A 431 23.29 37.24 26.23
CA ASP A 431 24.40 36.29 26.40
C ASP A 431 24.70 35.54 25.07
N LYS A 432 25.87 34.89 25.00
CA LYS A 432 26.35 34.17 23.80
C LYS A 432 25.38 33.07 23.33
N HIS A 433 24.65 32.47 24.26
CA HIS A 433 23.64 31.46 23.94
C HIS A 433 22.37 32.07 23.32
N SER A 434 21.93 33.21 23.84
CA SER A 434 20.76 33.95 23.35
C SER A 434 21.00 34.58 21.98
N LEU A 435 22.23 35.04 21.69
CA LEU A 435 22.63 35.48 20.35
C LEU A 435 22.58 34.33 19.33
N ALA A 436 23.13 33.16 19.66
CA ALA A 436 23.02 31.98 18.79
C ALA A 436 21.57 31.48 18.61
N GLN A 437 20.69 31.77 19.56
CA GLN A 437 19.26 31.46 19.46
C GLN A 437 18.50 32.52 18.64
N LEU A 438 18.88 33.80 18.71
CA LEU A 438 18.39 34.88 17.85
C LEU A 438 18.75 34.62 16.38
N ASP A 439 20.01 34.27 16.10
CA ASP A 439 20.49 33.94 14.75
C ASP A 439 19.74 32.74 14.14
N ARG A 440 19.48 31.70 14.95
CA ARG A 440 18.66 30.55 14.54
C ARG A 440 17.22 30.95 14.18
N ASN A 441 16.60 31.79 15.01
CA ASN A 441 15.23 32.26 14.78
C ASN A 441 15.15 33.16 13.52
N LEU A 442 16.15 34.04 13.30
CA LEU A 442 16.24 34.88 12.10
C LEU A 442 16.46 34.04 10.83
N ALA A 443 17.26 32.98 10.91
CA ALA A 443 17.46 32.06 9.80
C ALA A 443 16.17 31.27 9.45
N GLN A 444 15.42 30.82 10.46
CA GLN A 444 14.11 30.16 10.27
C GLN A 444 13.06 31.13 9.70
N TYR A 445 12.99 32.37 10.21
CA TYR A 445 12.09 33.40 9.69
C TYR A 445 12.39 33.77 8.23
N LYS A 446 13.67 33.96 7.88
CA LYS A 446 14.10 34.17 6.48
C LYS A 446 13.76 32.98 5.58
N GLN A 447 13.82 31.75 6.09
CA GLN A 447 13.39 30.57 5.32
C GLN A 447 11.87 30.53 5.10
N ALA A 448 11.07 30.80 6.12
CA ALA A 448 9.61 30.89 5.99
C ALA A 448 9.21 32.02 5.04
N ALA A 449 9.83 33.20 5.15
CA ALA A 449 9.61 34.33 4.25
C ALA A 449 10.04 34.02 2.80
N GLY A 450 11.17 33.34 2.59
CA GLY A 450 11.62 32.90 1.26
C GLY A 450 10.71 31.84 0.63
N VAL A 451 10.08 30.98 1.43
CA VAL A 451 9.01 30.07 0.95
C VAL A 451 7.79 30.88 0.50
N MET A 452 7.39 31.91 1.26
CA MET A 452 6.25 32.79 0.91
C MET A 452 6.50 33.66 -0.34
N GLU A 453 7.71 34.16 -0.55
CA GLU A 453 8.09 34.91 -1.76
C GLU A 453 8.02 34.04 -3.02
N ILE A 454 8.48 32.79 -2.94
CA ILE A 454 8.42 31.83 -4.05
C ILE A 454 6.97 31.42 -4.35
N LEU A 455 6.13 31.25 -3.31
CA LEU A 455 4.71 30.91 -3.46
C LEU A 455 3.89 32.00 -4.16
N SER A 456 4.32 33.24 -4.05
CA SER A 456 3.62 34.41 -4.59
C SER A 456 4.14 34.85 -5.96
N THR A 457 5.40 34.54 -6.30
CA THR A 457 6.07 35.07 -7.50
C THR A 457 6.61 34.01 -8.46
N ASP A 458 6.52 32.71 -8.12
CA ASP A 458 7.14 31.58 -8.83
C ASP A 458 8.67 31.72 -9.03
N LYS A 459 9.28 32.68 -8.33
CA LYS A 459 10.71 33.03 -8.34
C LYS A 459 11.19 33.22 -6.91
N GLY A 460 12.44 32.89 -6.62
CA GLY A 460 13.05 33.24 -5.32
C GLY A 460 14.33 32.48 -5.04
N LYS A 461 14.87 32.58 -3.82
CA LYS A 461 16.16 31.97 -3.45
C LYS A 461 15.97 30.77 -2.52
N ASP A 462 16.67 29.67 -2.79
CA ASP A 462 16.70 28.49 -1.90
C ASP A 462 17.50 28.74 -0.61
N LYS A 463 17.56 27.73 0.29
CA LYS A 463 18.31 27.79 1.57
C LYS A 463 19.81 28.07 1.40
N GLN A 464 20.36 27.92 0.19
CA GLN A 464 21.74 28.24 -0.17
C GLN A 464 21.88 29.51 -1.01
N GLY A 465 20.81 30.30 -1.16
CA GLY A 465 20.80 31.56 -1.90
C GLY A 465 20.64 31.42 -3.42
N ARG A 466 20.33 30.22 -3.95
CA ARG A 466 20.22 29.97 -5.39
C ARG A 466 18.85 30.39 -5.92
N THR A 467 18.85 31.15 -7.01
CA THR A 467 17.62 31.51 -7.72
C THR A 467 16.93 30.27 -8.27
N VAL A 468 15.67 30.05 -7.89
CA VAL A 468 14.81 28.99 -8.41
C VAL A 468 13.73 29.63 -9.28
N ASN A 469 13.69 29.23 -10.56
CA ASN A 469 12.54 29.43 -11.43
C ASN A 469 11.85 28.06 -11.57
N ILE A 470 10.56 27.98 -11.27
CA ILE A 470 9.77 26.78 -11.55
C ILE A 470 9.47 26.81 -13.05
N ILE A 471 10.20 26.00 -13.81
CA ILE A 471 10.04 25.86 -15.25
C ILE A 471 9.26 24.56 -15.48
N SER A 472 7.96 24.68 -15.75
CA SER A 472 7.11 23.56 -16.16
C SER A 472 6.81 23.71 -17.66
N PRO A 473 6.84 22.63 -18.44
CA PRO A 473 6.32 22.66 -19.82
C PRO A 473 4.85 23.09 -19.81
N ASN A 474 4.42 23.85 -20.83
CA ASN A 474 3.02 24.30 -20.97
C ASN A 474 2.05 23.18 -21.36
N GLU A 475 2.57 21.99 -21.65
CA GLU A 475 1.82 20.81 -22.09
C GLU A 475 1.40 19.93 -20.90
N GLY A 476 0.31 19.18 -21.06
CA GLY A 476 -0.12 18.21 -20.07
C GLY A 476 0.96 17.15 -19.82
N THR A 477 1.24 16.85 -18.56
CA THR A 477 2.23 15.82 -18.20
C THR A 477 1.65 14.43 -18.41
N PRO A 478 2.14 13.63 -19.39
CA PRO A 478 1.63 12.30 -19.66
C PRO A 478 2.05 11.33 -18.55
N ARG A 479 1.15 10.40 -18.24
CA ARG A 479 1.30 9.42 -17.16
C ARG A 479 0.99 8.01 -17.66
N PHE A 480 1.58 7.00 -17.02
CA PHE A 480 1.27 5.59 -17.29
C PHE A 480 0.18 5.01 -16.38
N THR A 481 -0.75 5.86 -15.93
CA THR A 481 -1.85 5.46 -15.06
C THR A 481 -2.74 4.38 -15.70
N ASP A 482 -2.97 4.44 -17.01
CA ASP A 482 -3.78 3.46 -17.72
C ASP A 482 -3.16 2.07 -17.70
N GLN A 483 -1.83 1.96 -17.73
CA GLN A 483 -1.11 0.70 -17.59
C GLN A 483 -1.32 0.12 -16.19
N ILE A 484 -1.32 0.95 -15.14
CA ILE A 484 -1.62 0.52 -13.76
C ILE A 484 -3.05 -0.04 -13.68
N ASN A 485 -4.04 0.65 -14.25
CA ASN A 485 -5.42 0.17 -14.33
C ASN A 485 -5.52 -1.15 -15.14
N GLY A 486 -4.69 -1.29 -16.17
CA GLY A 486 -4.54 -2.53 -16.94
C GLY A 486 -4.00 -3.69 -16.09
N LEU A 487 -3.01 -3.43 -15.23
CA LEU A 487 -2.45 -4.42 -14.31
C LEU A 487 -3.47 -4.91 -13.31
N GLU A 488 -4.29 -4.03 -12.75
CA GLU A 488 -5.35 -4.41 -11.81
C GLU A 488 -6.34 -5.41 -12.47
N LYS A 489 -6.81 -5.10 -13.68
CA LYS A 489 -7.67 -6.00 -14.46
C LYS A 489 -6.98 -7.31 -14.81
N GLN A 490 -5.67 -7.29 -15.09
CA GLN A 490 -4.90 -8.52 -15.30
C GLN A 490 -4.84 -9.36 -14.02
N LEU A 491 -4.66 -8.72 -12.88
CA LEU A 491 -4.52 -9.37 -11.57
C LEU A 491 -5.83 -10.04 -11.15
N GLU A 492 -6.97 -9.42 -11.41
CA GLU A 492 -8.30 -10.04 -11.23
C GLU A 492 -8.49 -11.30 -12.10
N LYS A 493 -8.02 -11.27 -13.35
CA LYS A 493 -8.16 -12.39 -14.30
C LYS A 493 -7.18 -13.53 -14.03
N ARG A 494 -5.92 -13.21 -13.70
CA ARG A 494 -4.81 -14.17 -13.53
C ARG A 494 -4.63 -14.63 -12.08
N ASN A 495 -5.29 -13.96 -11.13
CA ASN A 495 -5.33 -14.21 -9.69
C ASN A 495 -4.02 -13.98 -8.91
N PHE A 496 -2.84 -14.22 -9.49
CA PHE A 496 -1.57 -14.20 -8.74
C PHE A 496 -0.58 -13.12 -9.16
N TRP A 497 -0.59 -12.70 -10.42
CA TRP A 497 0.36 -11.71 -10.90
C TRP A 497 -0.19 -10.92 -12.09
N ALA A 498 0.32 -9.71 -12.24
CA ALA A 498 0.13 -8.85 -13.39
C ALA A 498 1.46 -8.20 -13.73
N TYR A 499 1.70 -7.97 -15.02
CA TYR A 499 2.96 -7.44 -15.51
C TYR A 499 2.75 -6.62 -16.78
N ASP A 500 3.48 -5.52 -16.90
CA ASP A 500 3.51 -4.65 -18.07
C ASP A 500 4.86 -3.93 -18.16
N VAL A 501 5.18 -3.37 -19.33
CA VAL A 501 6.40 -2.59 -19.56
C VAL A 501 6.04 -1.26 -20.22
N VAL A 502 6.54 -0.17 -19.65
CA VAL A 502 6.36 1.21 -20.13
C VAL A 502 7.67 1.72 -20.72
N ASP A 503 7.60 2.32 -21.90
CA ASP A 503 8.74 2.88 -22.65
C ASP A 503 9.93 1.91 -22.78
N ASP A 504 9.64 0.61 -22.85
CA ASP A 504 10.60 -0.51 -22.93
C ASP A 504 11.66 -0.60 -21.80
N CYS A 505 11.64 0.33 -20.84
CA CYS A 505 12.62 0.44 -19.75
C CYS A 505 12.00 0.33 -18.35
N LEU A 506 10.70 0.58 -18.18
CA LEU A 506 10.03 0.58 -16.88
C LEU A 506 9.09 -0.61 -16.76
N HIS A 507 9.51 -1.61 -16.01
CA HIS A 507 8.74 -2.81 -15.72
C HIS A 507 7.81 -2.55 -14.54
N LEU A 508 6.54 -2.89 -14.69
CA LEU A 508 5.52 -2.77 -13.66
C LEU A 508 5.04 -4.18 -13.29
N ALA A 509 5.06 -4.53 -12.02
CA ALA A 509 4.67 -5.87 -11.58
C ALA A 509 3.86 -5.86 -10.28
N MET A 510 2.67 -6.45 -10.33
CA MET A 510 1.81 -6.65 -9.17
C MET A 510 1.67 -8.13 -8.83
N TYR A 511 1.65 -8.46 -7.55
CA TYR A 511 1.58 -9.83 -7.07
C TYR A 511 0.52 -9.99 -5.96
N LYS A 512 -0.24 -11.09 -6.00
CA LYS A 512 -1.22 -11.53 -4.99
C LYS A 512 -0.90 -12.92 -4.47
N GLY A 513 -1.44 -13.25 -3.29
CA GLY A 513 -1.27 -14.57 -2.66
C GLY A 513 0.20 -14.99 -2.55
N ILE A 514 0.49 -16.24 -2.93
CA ILE A 514 1.84 -16.81 -2.87
C ILE A 514 2.90 -16.01 -3.65
N MET A 515 2.51 -15.32 -4.73
CA MET A 515 3.47 -14.62 -5.59
C MET A 515 3.98 -13.33 -4.95
N ARG A 516 3.36 -12.84 -3.87
CA ARG A 516 3.86 -11.67 -3.14
C ARG A 516 5.29 -11.83 -2.65
N ASN A 517 5.66 -13.03 -2.22
CA ASN A 517 6.98 -13.31 -1.65
C ASN A 517 8.02 -13.71 -2.71
N GLY A 518 7.58 -14.37 -3.79
CA GLY A 518 8.47 -14.88 -4.85
C GLY A 518 8.61 -13.97 -6.06
N GLY A 519 7.56 -13.22 -6.40
CA GLY A 519 7.48 -12.33 -7.55
C GLY A 519 8.58 -11.28 -7.61
N PRO A 520 8.92 -10.58 -6.50
CA PRO A 520 9.99 -9.57 -6.51
C PRO A 520 11.34 -10.17 -6.91
N LYS A 521 11.65 -11.38 -6.43
CA LYS A 521 12.88 -12.10 -6.84
C LYS A 521 12.85 -12.45 -8.32
N MET A 522 11.70 -12.85 -8.87
CA MET A 522 11.58 -13.12 -10.30
C MET A 522 11.80 -11.87 -11.15
N LEU A 523 11.32 -10.70 -10.68
CA LEU A 523 11.56 -9.42 -11.35
C LEU A 523 13.05 -9.07 -11.35
N GLU A 524 13.76 -9.29 -10.24
CA GLU A 524 15.21 -9.09 -10.17
C GLU A 524 15.98 -10.06 -11.08
N GLU A 525 15.58 -11.33 -11.15
CA GLU A 525 16.21 -12.32 -12.03
C GLU A 525 16.00 -12.00 -13.52
N LEU A 526 14.86 -11.41 -13.88
CA LEU A 526 14.61 -10.89 -15.23
C LEU A 526 15.64 -9.81 -15.59
N ALA A 527 15.85 -8.84 -14.69
CA ALA A 527 16.81 -7.76 -14.87
C ALA A 527 18.25 -8.27 -15.07
N LYS A 528 18.65 -9.25 -14.24
CA LYS A 528 19.99 -9.86 -14.31
C LYS A 528 20.22 -10.57 -15.64
N LYS A 529 19.20 -11.23 -16.21
CA LYS A 529 19.29 -11.89 -17.52
C LYS A 529 19.54 -10.91 -18.67
N HIS A 530 19.02 -9.69 -18.56
CA HIS A 530 19.25 -8.64 -19.57
C HIS A 530 20.66 -8.02 -19.48
N ASN A 531 21.43 -8.32 -18.41
CA ASN A 531 22.76 -7.76 -18.16
C ASN A 531 22.79 -6.21 -18.14
N GLN A 532 21.68 -5.59 -17.75
CA GLN A 532 21.51 -4.14 -17.65
C GLN A 532 21.66 -3.66 -16.19
N GLN A 533 22.01 -2.39 -15.99
CA GLN A 533 21.86 -1.74 -14.68
C GLN A 533 20.38 -1.41 -14.43
N TYR A 534 19.89 -1.70 -13.23
CA TYR A 534 18.50 -1.50 -12.87
C TYR A 534 18.33 -1.01 -11.43
N ILE A 535 17.17 -0.43 -11.16
CA ILE A 535 16.68 -0.13 -9.81
C ILE A 535 15.28 -0.70 -9.63
N VAL A 536 15.02 -1.26 -8.44
CA VAL A 536 13.70 -1.76 -8.05
C VAL A 536 13.13 -0.87 -6.97
N CYS A 537 11.89 -0.46 -7.14
CA CYS A 537 11.11 0.33 -6.20
C CYS A 537 9.94 -0.51 -5.69
N ASP A 538 9.88 -0.68 -4.37
CA ASP A 538 8.64 -1.12 -3.71
C ASP A 538 7.70 0.07 -3.64
N TYR A 539 6.54 -0.01 -4.29
CA TYR A 539 5.62 1.12 -4.37
C TYR A 539 5.15 1.60 -2.98
N LEU A 540 5.10 0.70 -1.98
CA LEU A 540 4.73 1.05 -0.60
C LEU A 540 5.72 2.03 0.05
N SER A 541 6.95 2.15 -0.46
CA SER A 541 7.93 3.12 0.01
C SER A 541 7.49 4.59 -0.19
N VAL A 542 6.44 4.83 -0.99
CA VAL A 542 5.81 6.16 -1.14
C VAL A 542 5.36 6.75 0.20
N LEU A 543 5.02 5.91 1.19
CA LEU A 543 4.66 6.32 2.55
C LEU A 543 5.74 7.16 3.25
N THR A 544 6.99 7.02 2.82
CA THR A 544 8.16 7.74 3.38
C THR A 544 8.78 8.71 2.37
N SER A 545 8.13 8.91 1.23
CA SER A 545 8.62 9.79 0.17
C SER A 545 8.11 11.22 0.34
N LEU A 546 8.81 12.20 -0.26
CA LEU A 546 8.34 13.59 -0.32
C LEU A 546 7.33 13.84 -1.45
N HIS A 547 6.98 12.80 -2.21
CA HIS A 547 6.11 12.87 -3.38
C HIS A 547 4.65 12.95 -2.98
N GLN A 548 3.78 12.95 -3.99
CA GLN A 548 2.33 12.97 -3.80
C GLN A 548 1.89 11.81 -2.87
N PRO A 549 1.10 12.10 -1.82
CA PRO A 549 0.63 11.08 -0.89
C PRO A 549 -0.24 10.02 -1.56
N LEU A 550 -0.24 8.81 -0.99
CA LEU A 550 -0.80 7.62 -1.61
C LEU A 550 -2.28 7.77 -2.03
N PHE A 551 -3.10 8.41 -1.18
CA PHE A 551 -4.54 8.60 -1.43
C PHE A 551 -4.88 9.63 -2.52
N PHE A 552 -3.90 10.39 -2.99
CA PHE A 552 -4.06 11.30 -4.12
C PHE A 552 -3.48 10.76 -5.41
N LEU A 553 -2.82 9.60 -5.38
CA LEU A 553 -2.31 8.98 -6.59
C LEU A 553 -3.49 8.46 -7.43
N PRO A 554 -3.35 8.43 -8.77
CA PRO A 554 -4.44 8.06 -9.66
C PRO A 554 -4.60 6.53 -9.70
N VAL A 555 -4.85 5.92 -8.54
CA VAL A 555 -4.99 4.48 -8.34
C VAL A 555 -6.31 4.24 -7.62
N ASP A 556 -7.02 3.16 -7.94
CA ASP A 556 -8.27 2.84 -7.27
C ASP A 556 -8.07 2.69 -5.75
N LYS A 557 -9.07 3.15 -4.99
CA LYS A 557 -9.02 3.13 -3.52
C LYS A 557 -8.90 1.70 -2.99
N THR A 558 -9.59 0.74 -3.58
CA THR A 558 -9.50 -0.67 -3.18
C THR A 558 -8.09 -1.21 -3.39
N LEU A 559 -7.46 -0.89 -4.53
CA LEU A 559 -6.07 -1.26 -4.77
C LEU A 559 -5.09 -0.58 -3.81
N ILE A 560 -5.33 0.68 -3.43
CA ILE A 560 -4.53 1.38 -2.40
C ILE A 560 -4.56 0.61 -1.08
N PHE A 561 -5.76 0.21 -0.62
CA PHE A 561 -5.90 -0.57 0.62
C PHE A 561 -5.26 -1.95 0.48
N ASP A 562 -5.43 -2.61 -0.67
CA ASP A 562 -4.79 -3.89 -0.95
C ASP A 562 -3.25 -3.79 -0.88
N ILE A 563 -2.66 -2.70 -1.37
CA ILE A 563 -1.22 -2.46 -1.29
C ILE A 563 -0.79 -2.17 0.16
N LEU A 564 -1.50 -1.27 0.86
CA LEU A 564 -1.22 -0.88 2.25
C LEU A 564 -1.20 -2.09 3.19
N PHE A 565 -2.26 -2.89 3.16
CA PHE A 565 -2.42 -4.06 4.03
C PHE A 565 -1.78 -5.32 3.44
N GLY A 566 -1.02 -5.14 2.37
CA GLY A 566 -0.18 -6.14 1.74
C GLY A 566 -0.95 -7.14 0.88
N ARG A 567 -2.27 -7.17 0.81
CA ARG A 567 -3.00 -8.09 -0.09
C ARG A 567 -2.47 -8.10 -1.52
N VAL A 568 -1.96 -6.95 -2.00
CA VAL A 568 -1.16 -6.80 -3.22
C VAL A 568 0.25 -6.31 -2.87
N SER A 569 1.26 -6.81 -3.58
CA SER A 569 2.59 -6.20 -3.58
C SER A 569 2.88 -5.63 -4.97
N PHE A 570 3.21 -4.35 -5.04
CA PHE A 570 3.43 -3.63 -6.29
C PHE A 570 4.88 -3.15 -6.37
N TYR A 571 5.60 -3.65 -7.37
CA TYR A 571 6.98 -3.30 -7.64
C TYR A 571 7.13 -2.67 -9.02
N MET A 572 8.01 -1.68 -9.09
CA MET A 572 8.45 -1.08 -10.35
C MET A 572 9.95 -1.30 -10.51
N MET A 573 10.41 -1.66 -11.70
CA MET A 573 11.83 -1.80 -11.99
C MET A 573 12.19 -0.98 -13.21
N LEU A 574 13.11 -0.03 -13.05
CA LEU A 574 13.64 0.77 -14.14
C LEU A 574 14.99 0.19 -14.59
N GLU A 575 15.05 -0.27 -15.84
CA GLU A 575 16.29 -0.59 -16.54
C GLU A 575 16.95 0.73 -16.98
N ILE A 576 18.00 1.12 -16.26
CA ILE A 576 18.62 2.44 -16.40
C ILE A 576 19.25 2.60 -17.78
N ASP A 577 19.91 1.56 -18.27
CA ASP A 577 20.61 1.63 -19.55
C ASP A 577 19.63 1.85 -20.71
N LYS A 578 18.49 1.15 -20.73
CA LYS A 578 17.40 1.43 -21.68
C LYS A 578 16.75 2.79 -21.49
N TYR A 579 16.61 3.25 -20.24
CA TYR A 579 16.13 4.59 -19.98
C TYR A 579 17.04 5.67 -20.60
N LEU A 580 18.37 5.44 -20.66
CA LEU A 580 19.30 6.34 -21.35
C LEU A 580 19.09 6.36 -22.88
N GLU A 581 18.58 5.28 -23.46
CA GLU A 581 18.27 5.16 -24.89
C GLU A 581 17.09 6.04 -25.33
N LEU A 582 16.29 6.55 -24.37
CA LEU A 582 15.20 7.50 -24.65
C LEU A 582 15.69 8.94 -24.93
N PHE A 583 16.91 9.29 -24.49
CA PHE A 583 17.46 10.64 -24.64
C PHE A 583 17.86 11.00 -26.08
N PRO A 584 18.47 10.10 -26.87
CA PRO A 584 18.77 10.34 -28.28
C PRO A 584 17.57 10.78 -29.13
N GLU A 585 16.38 10.23 -28.87
CA GLU A 585 15.15 10.63 -29.56
C GLU A 585 14.79 12.11 -29.33
N GLN A 586 15.29 12.69 -28.24
CA GLN A 586 15.10 14.10 -27.86
C GLN A 586 16.28 14.98 -28.28
N GLY A 587 17.22 14.46 -29.09
CA GLY A 587 18.44 15.18 -29.49
C GLY A 587 19.45 15.34 -28.35
N LEU A 588 19.39 14.49 -27.33
CA LEU A 588 20.24 14.53 -26.15
C LEU A 588 21.13 13.30 -26.06
N LYS A 589 22.33 13.48 -25.53
CA LYS A 589 23.25 12.40 -25.16
C LYS A 589 23.24 12.23 -23.64
N ALA A 590 22.81 11.06 -23.18
CA ALA A 590 22.85 10.67 -21.78
C ALA A 590 23.84 9.51 -21.55
N GLU A 591 24.69 9.63 -20.54
CA GLU A 591 25.70 8.61 -20.25
C GLU A 591 26.05 8.52 -18.75
N TRP A 592 26.59 7.38 -18.36
CA TRP A 592 27.09 7.16 -17.02
C TRP A 592 28.36 7.96 -16.74
N MET A 593 28.41 8.64 -15.60
CA MET A 593 29.63 9.24 -15.09
C MET A 593 30.54 8.19 -14.44
N THR A 594 31.82 8.52 -14.30
CA THR A 594 32.73 7.78 -13.43
C THR A 594 32.44 8.05 -11.96
N THR A 595 32.86 7.14 -11.07
CA THR A 595 32.75 7.33 -9.61
C THR A 595 33.47 8.60 -9.14
N LYS A 596 34.63 8.92 -9.74
CA LYS A 596 35.41 10.12 -9.42
C LYS A 596 34.68 11.41 -9.81
N GLU A 597 34.15 11.48 -11.03
CA GLU A 597 33.36 12.64 -11.49
C GLU A 597 32.11 12.83 -10.62
N THR A 598 31.40 11.74 -10.33
CA THR A 598 30.20 11.72 -9.48
C THR A 598 30.51 12.27 -8.09
N MET A 599 31.59 11.82 -7.46
CA MET A 599 32.02 12.29 -6.14
C MET A 599 32.40 13.79 -6.16
N LYS A 600 33.13 14.24 -7.19
CA LYS A 600 33.51 15.65 -7.35
C LYS A 600 32.28 16.55 -7.47
N LEU A 601 31.29 16.16 -8.27
CA LEU A 601 30.02 16.87 -8.44
C LEU A 601 29.18 16.89 -7.15
N ASN A 602 29.08 15.76 -6.45
CA ASN A 602 28.38 15.69 -5.16
C ASN A 602 29.02 16.60 -4.09
N GLN A 603 30.35 16.72 -4.09
CA GLN A 603 31.05 17.65 -3.18
C GLN A 603 30.84 19.11 -3.57
N ALA A 604 30.85 19.42 -4.88
CA ALA A 604 30.65 20.77 -5.40
C ALA A 604 29.20 21.27 -5.22
N HIS A 605 28.22 20.37 -5.25
CA HIS A 605 26.79 20.71 -5.17
C HIS A 605 26.14 20.18 -3.88
N LYS A 606 26.60 20.66 -2.71
CA LYS A 606 25.92 20.40 -1.43
C LYS A 606 24.45 20.82 -1.52
N GLY A 607 23.53 19.86 -1.41
CA GLY A 607 22.08 20.08 -1.37
C GLY A 607 21.27 19.71 -2.62
N SER A 608 21.91 19.29 -3.72
CA SER A 608 21.20 18.64 -4.85
C SER A 608 21.39 17.13 -4.74
N GLU A 609 20.31 16.40 -4.43
CA GLU A 609 20.35 14.93 -4.39
C GLU A 609 20.42 14.38 -5.82
N MET A 610 21.64 14.26 -6.33
CA MET A 610 21.91 13.59 -7.59
C MET A 610 21.58 12.10 -7.46
N PHE A 611 20.95 11.54 -8.50
CA PHE A 611 20.76 10.10 -8.58
C PHE A 611 22.12 9.42 -8.68
N THR A 612 22.36 8.42 -7.83
CA THR A 612 23.56 7.59 -7.90
C THR A 612 23.19 6.11 -7.80
N HIS A 613 23.82 5.30 -8.64
CA HIS A 613 23.69 3.84 -8.63
C HIS A 613 25.10 3.24 -8.66
N LYS A 614 25.41 2.36 -7.69
CA LYS A 614 26.77 1.79 -7.50
C LYS A 614 27.88 2.85 -7.52
N GLY A 615 27.60 4.02 -6.93
CA GLY A 615 28.55 5.14 -6.85
C GLY A 615 28.74 5.96 -8.14
N ARG A 616 27.95 5.70 -9.19
CA ARG A 616 27.98 6.44 -10.45
C ARG A 616 26.68 7.23 -10.62
N GLY A 617 26.78 8.48 -11.07
CA GLY A 617 25.63 9.28 -11.49
C GLY A 617 25.42 9.26 -13.00
N LEU A 618 24.36 9.94 -13.45
CA LEU A 618 24.02 10.09 -14.87
C LEU A 618 24.17 11.55 -15.28
N LYS A 619 24.78 11.79 -16.44
CA LYS A 619 24.88 13.11 -17.06
C LYS A 619 24.17 13.14 -18.40
N VAL A 620 23.58 14.28 -18.72
CA VAL A 620 22.83 14.56 -19.94
C VAL A 620 23.39 15.82 -20.58
N SER A 621 23.63 15.78 -21.88
CA SER A 621 24.22 16.87 -22.65
C SER A 621 23.56 16.96 -24.03
N ARG A 622 23.66 18.12 -24.67
CA ARG A 622 23.26 18.31 -26.07
C ARG A 622 24.52 18.50 -26.91
N GLU A 623 24.54 17.93 -28.11
CA GLU A 623 25.67 18.08 -29.02
C GLU A 623 25.92 19.56 -29.33
N GLY A 624 27.17 20.03 -29.14
CA GLY A 624 27.54 21.44 -29.29
C GLY A 624 27.25 22.36 -28.09
N ALA A 625 26.62 21.87 -27.01
CA ALA A 625 26.38 22.67 -25.80
C ALA A 625 27.43 22.39 -24.71
N GLU A 626 28.02 23.44 -24.12
CA GLU A 626 28.92 23.30 -22.95
C GLU A 626 28.16 22.90 -21.66
N THR A 627 26.85 23.08 -21.63
CA THR A 627 26.04 22.83 -20.44
C THR A 627 25.71 21.35 -20.28
N VAL A 628 26.18 20.75 -19.18
CA VAL A 628 25.86 19.38 -18.77
C VAL A 628 24.86 19.41 -17.61
N LEU A 629 23.78 18.65 -17.73
CA LEU A 629 22.80 18.42 -16.65
C LEU A 629 23.03 17.07 -16.00
N THR A 630 22.63 16.91 -14.74
CA THR A 630 22.67 15.64 -14.02
C THR A 630 21.26 15.15 -13.73
N VAL A 631 21.07 13.83 -13.72
CA VAL A 631 19.79 13.23 -13.31
C VAL A 631 19.68 13.29 -11.80
N GLY A 632 18.63 13.97 -11.30
CA GLY A 632 18.35 14.07 -9.86
C GLY A 632 17.46 12.94 -9.35
N LEU A 633 17.62 12.57 -8.08
CA LEU A 633 16.78 11.57 -7.40
C LEU A 633 15.29 11.93 -7.48
N GLY A 634 14.99 13.23 -7.34
CA GLY A 634 13.62 13.73 -7.42
C GLY A 634 12.98 13.64 -8.81
N LEU A 635 13.73 13.37 -9.88
CA LEU A 635 13.16 13.06 -11.20
C LEU A 635 12.82 11.58 -11.31
N VAL A 636 13.73 10.70 -10.87
CA VAL A 636 13.48 9.26 -10.79
C VAL A 636 12.27 8.96 -9.90
N GLY A 637 12.14 9.67 -8.78
CA GLY A 637 10.97 9.57 -7.91
C GLY A 637 9.65 10.00 -8.58
N LYS A 638 9.68 10.92 -9.56
CA LYS A 638 8.47 11.29 -10.32
C LYS A 638 8.01 10.15 -11.24
N ILE A 639 8.94 9.37 -11.78
CA ILE A 639 8.59 8.16 -12.56
C ILE A 639 7.85 7.19 -11.64
N PHE A 640 8.42 6.85 -10.48
CA PHE A 640 7.85 5.82 -9.60
C PHE A 640 6.59 6.26 -8.85
N TYR A 641 6.60 7.47 -8.28
CA TYR A 641 5.55 7.89 -7.35
C TYR A 641 4.53 8.83 -7.96
N GLU A 642 4.83 9.50 -9.08
CA GLU A 642 3.88 10.37 -9.78
C GLU A 642 3.44 9.78 -11.14
N HIS A 643 3.88 8.56 -11.45
CA HIS A 643 3.54 7.82 -12.68
C HIS A 643 3.85 8.58 -13.97
N ILE A 644 4.83 9.48 -13.96
CA ILE A 644 5.23 10.22 -15.17
C ILE A 644 5.98 9.28 -16.10
N LEU A 645 5.67 9.32 -17.41
CA LEU A 645 6.35 8.51 -18.41
C LEU A 645 7.87 8.74 -18.41
N PRO A 646 8.70 7.67 -18.40
CA PRO A 646 10.14 7.77 -18.59
C PRO A 646 10.54 8.63 -19.80
N ALA A 647 9.93 8.42 -20.97
CA ALA A 647 10.21 9.19 -22.17
C ALA A 647 9.92 10.70 -21.98
N TYR A 648 8.85 11.03 -21.26
CA TYR A 648 8.54 12.42 -20.93
C TYR A 648 9.57 13.04 -19.98
N THR A 649 10.06 12.27 -18.99
CA THR A 649 11.15 12.77 -18.13
C THR A 649 12.43 13.05 -18.92
N ALA A 650 12.75 12.27 -19.95
CA ALA A 650 13.85 12.56 -20.87
C ALA A 650 13.59 13.85 -21.67
N TYR A 651 12.38 14.03 -22.22
CA TYR A 651 11.95 15.26 -22.92
C TYR A 651 12.12 16.52 -22.05
N THR A 652 11.79 16.46 -20.75
CA THR A 652 11.93 17.64 -19.87
C THR A 652 13.35 18.19 -19.78
N PHE A 653 14.39 17.37 -20.01
CA PHE A 653 15.77 17.87 -20.06
C PHE A 653 16.00 18.82 -21.23
N ASN A 654 15.38 18.54 -22.39
CA ASN A 654 15.51 19.39 -23.57
C ASN A 654 14.91 20.77 -23.27
N TYR A 655 13.70 20.81 -22.69
CA TYR A 655 13.03 22.03 -22.27
C TYR A 655 13.84 22.84 -21.23
N HIS A 656 14.50 22.17 -20.28
CA HIS A 656 15.36 22.84 -19.30
C HIS A 656 16.66 23.38 -19.90
N LEU A 657 17.24 22.68 -20.88
CA LEU A 657 18.41 23.14 -21.63
C LEU A 657 18.08 24.39 -22.46
N ASP A 658 16.99 24.36 -23.21
CA ASP A 658 16.55 25.50 -24.04
C ASP A 658 16.31 26.76 -23.20
N ASN A 659 15.63 26.62 -22.05
CA ASN A 659 15.39 27.75 -21.14
C ASN A 659 16.69 28.27 -20.49
N LYS A 660 17.65 27.40 -20.15
CA LYS A 660 18.95 27.85 -19.61
C LYS A 660 19.77 28.60 -20.65
N LEU A 661 19.75 28.16 -21.91
CA LEU A 661 20.43 28.84 -23.01
C LEU A 661 19.78 30.21 -23.29
N ALA A 662 18.45 30.31 -23.26
CA ALA A 662 17.73 31.58 -23.39
C ALA A 662 18.04 32.57 -22.24
N HIS A 663 18.17 32.07 -21.01
CA HIS A 663 18.58 32.87 -19.84
C HIS A 663 20.05 33.30 -19.87
N GLN A 664 20.93 32.53 -20.48
CA GLN A 664 22.33 32.91 -20.68
C GLN A 664 22.47 33.96 -21.78
N ALA A 665 21.72 33.84 -22.88
CA ALA A 665 21.69 34.80 -23.97
C ALA A 665 21.17 36.19 -23.55
N THR A 666 20.15 36.23 -22.69
CA THR A 666 19.60 37.48 -22.12
C THR A 666 20.55 38.14 -21.11
N LYS A 667 21.32 37.36 -20.33
CA LYS A 667 22.36 37.92 -19.46
C LYS A 667 23.58 38.45 -20.21
N SER A 668 23.91 37.89 -21.37
CA SER A 668 24.96 38.46 -22.23
C SER A 668 24.53 39.75 -22.94
N SER A 669 23.23 39.96 -23.17
CA SER A 669 22.73 41.23 -23.74
C SER A 669 22.61 42.35 -22.70
N ASP A 670 22.34 42.03 -21.43
CA ASP A 670 22.24 43.04 -20.36
C ASP A 670 23.60 43.51 -19.81
N ASN A 671 24.67 42.75 -20.01
CA ASN A 671 26.05 43.17 -19.68
C ASN A 671 26.74 43.87 -20.87
N GLY A 672 26.01 44.16 -21.93
CA GLY A 672 26.48 44.78 -23.17
C GLY A 672 25.91 46.17 -23.45
N ASN A 673 25.36 46.86 -22.45
CA ASN A 673 24.98 48.27 -22.52
C ASN A 673 25.56 49.08 -21.36
#